data_AF-A0A960IUU9-F1
#
_entry.id   AF-A0A960IUU9-F1
#
_cell.length_a   1.000
_cell.length_b   1.000
_cell.length_c   1.000
_cell.angle_alpha   90.00
_cell.angle_beta   90.00
_cell.angle_gamma   90.00
#
_symmetry.space_group_name_H-M   'P 1'
#
loop_
_entity.id
_entity.type
_entity.pdbx_description
1 polymer ?
#
loop_
_entity_poly.entity_id
_entity_poly.type
_entity_poly.pdbx_seq_one_letter_code
_entity_poly.pdbx_strand_id
1 'polypeptide(L)'
;MTRDNKLLRALVVCLAATALIAGACTDGSDASGGSAGGDAFLSDDAAEATFETRPSMGQVTVTGTEAGTEITLFDQSGQAVESSETDSDGALIFREVEPGTYRVATSDGDDQVASGEIVVPTEEESLPEQDFYEGQTLEPGYTYIETRDGTQLSASVYLPGPIDEGPYPTVVEYSGYDPAKPGSNLLEDNADKLAELGLDADELCTTLEFLCDAPAQPSSIIAIAMGYAVVSVNVRGTGCSGGAYDYFEPLQVLDGYDVVETVAAQDWVHDNKVGMVGLSYPGISQLFVARSQPPSLAAITPLSVMDDTVRGLLSPGGLFNKGFALTWADEVLTKAEPYGQGWEQALVDEGDTICEQNQKLRGQNVDVTELALSFDHYPKELGDWYNPTLFAKDINVPVFLTGAFQDEQTGGRFGHLWDAFENAPVVRFTLWNGAHADGYAPMNLSEWKAFLDLYVADQLPTMPAVMNLLAPVLMGDVFGAELALEPVPYSEYATVEEARAAYEAEKPVRLILESGGDPDQPGAPGGTVEFRFDQWPPVDVAALPFYLGPDGTLTETEPTAGDESATRYDFDASLAEKVTLEGDNTGDAFLALPGYSWDQEPDGSAAVFVSPPLEEDLTLAGPASADLWIRSSTEEADIGVTLSEVRPDGKETYIQSGVLRGTMRKAGPEATELWPAQTDYAEDAEPMPVGEFTEARVEIFPFAHVLRKGSRIRLSVHTPGGDRARWSYILSEGQDGATFDVGHSAATPSKLVLPMTESIEGYPAEYPPCPGLRGQPCREYVEYSNTPAP
;
A
#
# COMPACT_ATOMS: atom_id res chain seq x y z
N MET A 1 -12.17 18.65 -6.68
CA MET A 1 -11.99 18.74 -5.21
C MET A 1 -12.57 20.06 -4.71
N THR A 2 -13.05 20.15 -3.46
CA THR A 2 -13.69 21.35 -2.89
C THR A 2 -12.67 22.32 -2.30
N ARG A 3 -13.12 23.56 -2.02
CA ARG A 3 -12.36 24.70 -1.49
C ARG A 3 -11.62 24.44 -0.15
N ASP A 4 -11.98 23.39 0.58
CA ASP A 4 -11.33 23.03 1.85
C ASP A 4 -10.02 22.23 1.64
N ASN A 5 -9.88 21.50 0.53
CA ASN A 5 -8.60 20.86 0.13
C ASN A 5 -7.53 21.89 -0.22
N LYS A 6 -7.94 23.01 -0.84
CA LYS A 6 -7.08 24.18 -1.14
C LYS A 6 -6.42 24.71 0.12
N LEU A 7 -7.18 24.81 1.21
CA LEU A 7 -6.67 25.34 2.48
C LEU A 7 -5.71 24.36 3.16
N LEU A 8 -5.99 23.05 3.14
CA LEU A 8 -5.12 22.03 3.76
C LEU A 8 -3.77 21.92 3.03
N ARG A 9 -3.78 21.78 1.70
CA ARG A 9 -2.55 21.67 0.89
C ARG A 9 -1.76 22.98 0.84
N ALA A 10 -2.43 24.15 0.80
CA ALA A 10 -1.74 25.44 0.85
C ALA A 10 -1.10 25.74 2.22
N LEU A 11 -1.65 25.22 3.33
CA LEU A 11 -1.07 25.37 4.68
C LEU A 11 0.25 24.60 4.81
N VAL A 12 0.33 23.40 4.22
CA VAL A 12 1.56 22.58 4.17
C VAL A 12 2.65 23.28 3.35
N VAL A 13 2.32 23.76 2.15
CA VAL A 13 3.26 24.52 1.30
C VAL A 13 3.79 25.79 1.98
N CYS A 14 2.95 26.49 2.77
CA CYS A 14 3.38 27.68 3.53
C CYS A 14 4.33 27.37 4.71
N LEU A 15 4.20 26.20 5.34
CA LEU A 15 5.01 25.81 6.50
C LEU A 15 6.41 25.35 6.07
N ALA A 16 6.54 24.61 4.96
CA ALA A 16 7.81 24.23 4.34
C ALA A 16 8.73 25.44 4.05
N ALA A 17 8.14 26.56 3.58
CA ALA A 17 8.89 27.78 3.24
C ALA A 17 9.50 28.52 4.46
N THR A 18 9.08 28.21 5.69
CA THR A 18 9.56 28.91 6.91
C THR A 18 10.60 28.15 7.74
N ALA A 19 11.00 26.93 7.34
CA ALA A 19 11.96 26.11 8.10
C ALA A 19 13.45 26.46 7.86
N LEU A 20 13.78 27.36 6.94
CA LEU A 20 15.14 27.89 6.74
C LEU A 20 15.27 29.27 7.40
N ILE A 21 15.68 29.29 8.69
CA ILE A 21 16.51 30.30 9.40
C ILE A 21 16.26 30.15 10.91
N ALA A 22 17.12 29.40 11.61
CA ALA A 22 17.21 29.44 13.07
C ALA A 22 18.18 30.56 13.51
N GLY A 23 17.65 31.68 14.01
CA GLY A 23 18.49 32.72 14.60
C GLY A 23 17.76 33.99 15.05
N ALA A 24 17.51 34.06 16.37
CA ALA A 24 17.17 35.25 17.17
C ALA A 24 15.70 35.71 17.22
N CYS A 25 15.01 35.29 18.28
CA CYS A 25 13.92 36.05 18.87
C CYS A 25 14.48 37.34 19.50
N THR A 26 14.06 38.52 19.03
CA THR A 26 13.51 39.61 19.85
C THR A 26 13.00 40.74 18.95
N ASP A 27 11.87 41.29 19.38
CA ASP A 27 11.18 42.51 18.93
C ASP A 27 10.21 42.37 17.75
N GLY A 28 8.95 42.62 18.07
CA GLY A 28 7.81 42.48 17.18
C GLY A 28 7.80 43.49 16.04
N SER A 29 7.61 42.95 14.85
CA SER A 29 6.94 43.61 13.73
C SER A 29 6.25 42.53 12.91
N ASP A 30 4.97 42.76 12.62
CA ASP A 30 4.07 41.90 11.87
C ASP A 30 4.73 41.30 10.61
N ALA A 31 4.86 39.98 10.57
CA ALA A 31 5.05 39.22 9.33
C ALA A 31 3.72 38.50 9.05
N SER A 32 2.85 39.18 8.30
CA SER A 32 1.64 38.60 7.72
C SER A 32 2.05 37.71 6.55
N GLY A 33 1.82 36.40 6.66
CA GLY A 33 1.76 35.49 5.51
C GLY A 33 0.70 36.01 4.54
N GLY A 34 1.10 36.25 3.29
CA GLY A 34 0.29 36.93 2.29
C GLY A 34 -0.88 36.07 1.83
N SER A 35 -2.08 36.35 2.33
CA SER A 35 -3.27 36.26 1.49
C SER A 35 -3.36 37.55 0.67
N ALA A 36 -2.92 37.52 -0.59
CA ALA A 36 -3.03 38.65 -1.50
C ALA A 36 -3.87 38.32 -2.75
N GLY A 37 -5.05 37.75 -2.55
CA GLY A 37 -6.14 37.92 -3.51
C GLY A 37 -6.73 39.33 -3.36
N GLY A 38 -6.02 40.36 -3.83
CA GLY A 38 -6.44 41.76 -3.69
C GLY A 38 -5.76 42.69 -4.68
N ASP A 39 -6.57 43.28 -5.57
CA ASP A 39 -6.30 44.45 -6.45
C ASP A 39 -5.29 44.32 -7.60
N ALA A 40 -4.54 43.23 -7.76
CA ALA A 40 -3.64 43.05 -8.92
C ALA A 40 -4.43 42.68 -10.20
N PHE A 41 -4.17 43.43 -11.27
CA PHE A 41 -4.74 43.20 -12.61
C PHE A 41 -3.63 43.04 -13.63
N LEU A 42 -3.86 42.16 -14.61
CA LEU A 42 -2.97 41.99 -15.75
C LEU A 42 -2.97 43.27 -16.61
N SER A 43 -1.78 43.78 -16.91
CA SER A 43 -1.63 44.95 -17.79
C SER A 43 -2.03 44.62 -19.23
N ASP A 44 -2.82 45.50 -19.85
CA ASP A 44 -3.15 45.43 -21.28
C ASP A 44 -1.91 45.59 -22.18
N ASP A 45 -0.82 46.18 -21.65
CA ASP A 45 0.44 46.43 -22.34
C ASP A 45 1.53 45.38 -22.03
N ALA A 46 1.18 44.27 -21.34
CA ALA A 46 2.14 43.23 -21.00
C ALA A 46 2.84 42.66 -22.25
N ALA A 47 4.17 42.55 -22.18
CA ALA A 47 4.97 41.96 -23.23
C ALA A 47 4.80 40.43 -23.27
N GLU A 48 5.26 39.79 -24.35
CA GLU A 48 5.17 38.33 -24.49
C GLU A 48 6.17 37.63 -23.56
N ALA A 49 5.69 36.61 -22.84
CA ALA A 49 6.52 35.81 -21.94
C ALA A 49 7.58 35.01 -22.70
N THR A 50 8.77 34.90 -22.11
CA THR A 50 9.85 34.01 -22.56
C THR A 50 9.87 32.68 -21.82
N PHE A 51 9.12 32.56 -20.72
CA PHE A 51 8.91 31.31 -20.01
C PHE A 51 7.83 30.47 -20.70
N GLU A 52 7.84 29.18 -20.44
CA GLU A 52 6.87 28.23 -20.96
C GLU A 52 5.75 28.01 -19.95
N THR A 53 4.52 27.89 -20.44
CA THR A 53 3.34 27.55 -19.64
C THR A 53 2.64 26.32 -20.21
N ARG A 54 2.32 25.36 -19.36
CA ARG A 54 1.56 24.16 -19.77
C ARG A 54 0.33 24.00 -18.87
N PRO A 55 -0.89 24.14 -19.42
CA PRO A 55 -2.09 23.81 -18.68
C PRO A 55 -2.28 22.29 -18.63
N SER A 56 -2.85 21.81 -17.53
CA SER A 56 -3.30 20.44 -17.34
C SER A 56 -4.58 20.43 -16.49
N MET A 57 -5.22 19.28 -16.33
CA MET A 57 -6.38 19.18 -15.45
C MET A 57 -5.97 19.52 -14.02
N GLY A 58 -6.54 20.59 -13.47
CA GLY A 58 -6.26 21.02 -12.10
C GLY A 58 -4.88 21.67 -11.90
N GLN A 59 -4.05 21.85 -12.94
CA GLN A 59 -2.70 22.40 -12.79
C GLN A 59 -2.31 23.35 -13.93
N VAL A 60 -1.42 24.29 -13.63
CA VAL A 60 -0.69 25.09 -14.63
C VAL A 60 0.78 25.09 -14.25
N THR A 61 1.62 24.53 -15.12
CA THR A 61 3.07 24.52 -14.90
C THR A 61 3.72 25.71 -15.60
N VAL A 62 4.75 26.26 -15.00
CA VAL A 62 5.59 27.34 -15.52
C VAL A 62 7.04 26.89 -15.42
N THR A 63 7.80 27.03 -16.50
CA THR A 63 9.23 26.68 -16.54
C THR A 63 10.03 27.68 -17.35
N GLY A 64 11.33 27.81 -17.06
CA GLY A 64 12.23 28.68 -17.81
C GLY A 64 12.22 30.13 -17.35
N THR A 65 11.85 30.38 -16.08
CA THR A 65 12.05 31.66 -15.41
C THR A 65 13.42 31.70 -14.72
N GLU A 66 13.78 32.85 -14.13
CA GLU A 66 14.86 32.89 -13.13
C GLU A 66 14.32 32.39 -11.78
N ALA A 67 15.17 31.78 -10.96
CA ALA A 67 14.78 31.33 -9.62
C ALA A 67 14.26 32.49 -8.75
N GLY A 68 13.22 32.24 -7.96
CA GLY A 68 12.56 33.26 -7.14
C GLY A 68 11.76 34.31 -7.93
N THR A 69 11.45 34.08 -9.21
CA THR A 69 10.59 34.99 -9.97
C THR A 69 9.15 34.87 -9.45
N GLU A 70 8.53 35.99 -9.07
CA GLU A 70 7.13 36.02 -8.68
C GLU A 70 6.23 35.93 -9.92
N ILE A 71 5.41 34.88 -9.97
CA ILE A 71 4.50 34.56 -11.06
C ILE A 71 3.06 34.59 -10.53
N THR A 72 2.16 35.18 -11.30
CA THR A 72 0.73 35.25 -11.02
C THR A 72 -0.09 34.60 -12.12
N LEU A 73 -1.08 33.80 -11.72
CA LEU A 73 -2.15 33.28 -12.55
C LEU A 73 -3.32 34.27 -12.56
N PHE A 74 -3.75 34.70 -13.74
CA PHE A 74 -4.86 35.64 -13.93
C PHE A 74 -6.04 34.96 -14.62
N ASP A 75 -7.26 35.24 -14.19
CA ASP A 75 -8.48 34.77 -14.84
C ASP A 75 -8.79 35.55 -16.14
N GLN A 76 -9.86 35.15 -16.84
CA GLN A 76 -10.28 35.80 -18.09
C GLN A 76 -10.63 37.29 -17.93
N SER A 77 -10.95 37.76 -16.72
CA SER A 77 -11.18 39.19 -16.45
C SER A 77 -9.89 39.98 -16.23
N GLY A 78 -8.74 39.30 -16.22
CA GLY A 78 -7.43 39.85 -15.89
C GLY A 78 -7.21 40.00 -14.39
N GLN A 79 -8.07 39.42 -13.54
CA GLN A 79 -7.96 39.46 -12.09
C GLN A 79 -7.00 38.37 -11.62
N ALA A 80 -6.06 38.72 -10.73
CA ALA A 80 -5.17 37.74 -10.11
C ALA A 80 -5.97 36.70 -9.30
N VAL A 81 -5.65 35.42 -9.53
CA VAL A 81 -6.24 34.25 -8.88
C VAL A 81 -5.30 33.74 -7.79
N GLU A 82 -4.02 33.58 -8.15
CA GLU A 82 -2.97 33.04 -7.29
C GLU A 82 -1.60 33.57 -7.73
N SER A 83 -0.70 33.79 -6.77
CA SER A 83 0.66 34.26 -7.02
C SER A 83 1.64 33.46 -6.16
N SER A 84 2.77 33.06 -6.73
CA SER A 84 3.83 32.35 -6.02
C SER A 84 5.20 32.59 -6.68
N GLU A 85 6.27 32.25 -5.97
CA GLU A 85 7.64 32.34 -6.48
C GLU A 85 8.07 31.02 -7.11
N THR A 86 8.84 31.09 -8.20
CA THR A 86 9.44 29.90 -8.81
C THR A 86 10.60 29.35 -7.97
N ASP A 87 10.82 28.04 -7.98
CA ASP A 87 11.89 27.37 -7.25
C ASP A 87 13.31 27.65 -7.80
N SER A 88 14.29 26.90 -7.29
CA SER A 88 15.70 27.02 -7.69
C SER A 88 15.97 26.71 -9.17
N ASP A 89 15.07 25.99 -9.84
CA ASP A 89 15.16 25.64 -11.26
C ASP A 89 14.35 26.60 -12.14
N GLY A 90 13.73 27.63 -11.56
CA GLY A 90 12.86 28.54 -12.29
C GLY A 90 11.57 27.86 -12.74
N ALA A 91 11.06 26.95 -11.91
CA ALA A 91 9.82 26.23 -12.11
C ALA A 91 8.75 26.60 -11.07
N LEU A 92 7.48 26.51 -11.45
CA LEU A 92 6.34 26.66 -10.57
C LEU A 92 5.17 25.81 -11.07
N ILE A 93 4.43 25.17 -10.16
CA ILE A 93 3.15 24.53 -10.46
C ILE A 93 2.05 25.19 -9.64
N PHE A 94 1.11 25.85 -10.31
CA PHE A 94 -0.18 26.19 -9.70
C PHE A 94 -1.02 24.91 -9.63
N ARG A 95 -1.47 24.54 -8.44
CA ARG A 95 -2.24 23.31 -8.20
C ARG A 95 -3.69 23.63 -7.84
N GLU A 96 -4.57 22.65 -8.05
CA GLU A 96 -6.00 22.79 -7.82
C GLU A 96 -6.65 23.97 -8.56
N VAL A 97 -6.14 24.27 -9.76
CA VAL A 97 -6.68 25.31 -10.63
C VAL A 97 -8.04 24.84 -11.17
N GLU A 98 -9.08 25.66 -11.00
CA GLU A 98 -10.40 25.31 -11.51
C GLU A 98 -10.40 25.30 -13.06
N PRO A 99 -11.27 24.50 -13.70
CA PRO A 99 -11.44 24.58 -15.14
C PRO A 99 -11.81 25.99 -15.60
N GLY A 100 -11.12 26.48 -16.63
CA GLY A 100 -11.29 27.85 -17.10
C GLY A 100 -10.18 28.35 -18.01
N THR A 101 -10.29 29.63 -18.36
CA THR A 101 -9.36 30.34 -19.22
C THR A 101 -8.49 31.28 -18.39
N TYR A 102 -7.18 31.18 -18.56
CA TYR A 102 -6.20 31.90 -17.75
C TYR A 102 -5.09 32.51 -18.60
N ARG A 103 -4.33 33.41 -17.97
CA ARG A 103 -3.00 33.85 -18.44
C ARG A 103 -2.04 33.83 -17.26
N VAL A 104 -0.78 33.54 -17.50
CA VAL A 104 0.29 33.58 -16.51
C VAL A 104 1.16 34.78 -16.79
N ALA A 105 1.50 35.58 -15.79
CA ALA A 105 2.41 36.70 -15.96
C ALA A 105 3.30 36.90 -14.73
N THR A 106 4.42 37.60 -14.91
CA THR A 106 5.20 38.10 -13.76
C THR A 106 4.37 39.12 -12.97
N SER A 107 4.45 39.09 -11.64
CA SER A 107 3.59 39.91 -10.77
C SER A 107 3.88 41.43 -10.82
N ASP A 108 5.10 41.83 -11.21
CA ASP A 108 5.59 43.20 -11.03
C ASP A 108 5.29 44.19 -12.18
N GLY A 109 4.61 45.30 -11.83
CA GLY A 109 4.77 46.63 -12.46
C GLY A 109 4.21 46.86 -13.87
N ASP A 110 4.70 47.92 -14.54
CA ASP A 110 4.35 48.29 -15.93
C ASP A 110 5.10 47.42 -16.97
N ASP A 111 6.06 46.59 -16.53
CA ASP A 111 6.96 45.78 -17.37
C ASP A 111 6.61 44.28 -17.34
N GLN A 112 5.34 43.94 -17.06
CA GLN A 112 4.87 42.55 -17.01
C GLN A 112 5.16 41.82 -18.33
N VAL A 113 5.60 40.56 -18.22
CA VAL A 113 5.59 39.62 -19.35
C VAL A 113 4.55 38.54 -19.09
N ALA A 114 3.74 38.25 -20.09
CA ALA A 114 2.55 37.41 -19.97
C ALA A 114 2.49 36.34 -21.07
N SER A 115 2.01 35.17 -20.70
CA SER A 115 1.72 34.09 -21.62
C SER A 115 0.59 34.46 -22.58
N GLY A 116 0.42 33.63 -23.61
CA GLY A 116 -0.83 33.52 -24.33
C GLY A 116 -1.97 33.05 -23.42
N GLU A 117 -3.18 33.05 -23.96
CA GLU A 117 -4.33 32.42 -23.31
C GLU A 117 -4.09 30.92 -23.16
N ILE A 118 -4.32 30.39 -21.97
CA ILE A 118 -4.27 28.95 -21.65
C ILE A 118 -5.62 28.49 -21.12
N VAL A 119 -5.95 27.22 -21.37
CA VAL A 119 -7.22 26.62 -20.94
C VAL A 119 -6.91 25.44 -20.03
N VAL A 120 -7.37 25.53 -18.78
CA VAL A 120 -7.39 24.41 -17.84
C VAL A 120 -8.70 23.65 -18.10
N PRO A 121 -8.64 22.40 -18.60
CA PRO A 121 -9.83 21.66 -19.00
C PRO A 121 -10.51 21.02 -17.78
N THR A 122 -11.79 20.69 -17.93
CA THR A 122 -12.41 19.62 -17.12
C THR A 122 -11.82 18.26 -17.47
N GLU A 123 -12.03 17.25 -16.63
CA GLU A 123 -11.60 15.88 -16.92
C GLU A 123 -12.19 15.36 -18.25
N GLU A 124 -13.49 15.58 -18.50
CA GLU A 124 -14.18 15.19 -19.74
C GLU A 124 -13.60 15.91 -20.97
N GLU A 125 -13.32 17.21 -20.87
CA GLU A 125 -12.71 17.98 -21.95
C GLU A 125 -11.24 17.62 -22.21
N SER A 126 -10.56 17.05 -21.20
CA SER A 126 -9.16 16.63 -21.31
C SER A 126 -8.97 15.32 -22.07
N LEU A 127 -10.04 14.53 -22.26
CA LEU A 127 -9.95 13.20 -22.85
C LEU A 127 -9.51 13.27 -24.33
N PRO A 128 -8.35 12.70 -24.70
CA PRO A 128 -7.90 12.67 -26.09
C PRO A 128 -8.83 11.89 -27.02
N GLU A 129 -8.85 12.28 -28.30
CA GLU A 129 -9.40 11.42 -29.35
C GLU A 129 -8.47 10.22 -29.62
N GLN A 130 -9.01 9.11 -30.11
CA GLN A 130 -8.24 7.86 -30.32
C GLN A 130 -6.99 8.05 -31.20
N ASP A 131 -7.04 8.94 -32.20
CA ASP A 131 -5.91 9.27 -33.08
C ASP A 131 -4.67 9.78 -32.31
N PHE A 132 -4.84 10.33 -31.10
CA PHE A 132 -3.72 10.70 -30.22
C PHE A 132 -2.93 9.47 -29.77
N TYR A 133 -3.63 8.41 -29.36
CA TYR A 133 -3.02 7.16 -28.91
C TYR A 133 -2.42 6.37 -30.08
N GLU A 134 -3.17 6.25 -31.19
CA GLU A 134 -2.72 5.58 -32.43
C GLU A 134 -1.54 6.31 -33.11
N GLY A 135 -1.37 7.60 -32.83
CA GLY A 135 -0.27 8.41 -33.34
C GLY A 135 1.08 8.15 -32.68
N GLN A 136 1.11 7.44 -31.55
CA GLN A 136 2.32 7.10 -30.81
C GLN A 136 2.79 5.68 -31.16
N THR A 137 4.09 5.51 -31.43
CA THR A 137 4.69 4.20 -31.72
C THR A 137 5.68 3.83 -30.64
N LEU A 138 5.47 2.67 -30.02
CA LEU A 138 6.32 2.11 -28.98
C LEU A 138 7.15 0.97 -29.55
N GLU A 139 8.46 1.19 -29.59
CA GLU A 139 9.47 0.20 -29.99
C GLU A 139 10.06 -0.50 -28.75
N PRO A 140 10.59 -1.73 -28.87
CA PRO A 140 11.27 -2.41 -27.78
C PRO A 140 12.45 -1.59 -27.23
N GLY A 141 12.60 -1.61 -25.90
CA GLY A 141 13.60 -0.84 -25.15
C GLY A 141 13.03 0.43 -24.50
N TYR A 142 13.94 1.28 -24.03
CA TYR A 142 13.61 2.52 -23.35
C TYR A 142 13.01 3.57 -24.29
N THR A 143 11.91 4.20 -23.88
CA THR A 143 11.13 5.17 -24.66
C THR A 143 10.32 6.10 -23.76
N TYR A 144 9.48 6.95 -24.36
CA TYR A 144 8.55 7.83 -23.67
C TYR A 144 7.12 7.65 -24.20
N ILE A 145 6.15 7.75 -23.29
CA ILE A 145 4.71 7.86 -23.60
C ILE A 145 4.29 9.31 -23.32
N GLU A 146 3.67 9.97 -24.30
CA GLU A 146 3.09 11.29 -24.13
C GLU A 146 1.66 11.16 -23.60
N THR A 147 1.34 11.87 -22.51
CA THR A 147 -0.01 11.90 -21.93
C THR A 147 -0.80 13.10 -22.44
N ARG A 148 -2.11 13.16 -22.13
CA ARG A 148 -3.05 14.17 -22.66
C ARG A 148 -2.65 15.64 -22.44
N ASP A 149 -1.80 15.92 -21.45
CA ASP A 149 -1.31 17.27 -21.16
C ASP A 149 0.08 17.55 -21.76
N GLY A 150 0.61 16.63 -22.58
CA GLY A 150 1.93 16.71 -23.20
C GLY A 150 3.08 16.29 -22.28
N THR A 151 2.79 15.73 -21.10
CA THR A 151 3.83 15.20 -20.20
C THR A 151 4.37 13.89 -20.76
N GLN A 152 5.69 13.77 -20.82
CA GLN A 152 6.36 12.57 -21.30
C GLN A 152 6.72 11.68 -20.10
N LEU A 153 6.13 10.48 -20.04
CA LEU A 153 6.44 9.47 -19.04
C LEU A 153 7.49 8.52 -19.58
N SER A 154 8.57 8.27 -18.84
CA SER A 154 9.56 7.27 -19.23
C SER A 154 8.96 5.88 -19.13
N ALA A 155 9.19 5.07 -20.15
CA ALA A 155 8.70 3.70 -20.27
C ALA A 155 9.80 2.80 -20.84
N SER A 156 9.72 1.50 -20.54
CA SER A 156 10.51 0.47 -21.22
C SER A 156 9.60 -0.64 -21.73
N VAL A 157 9.80 -1.04 -22.98
CA VAL A 157 8.97 -2.03 -23.68
C VAL A 157 9.76 -3.32 -23.87
N TYR A 158 9.23 -4.42 -23.34
CA TYR A 158 9.84 -5.75 -23.43
C TYR A 158 8.88 -6.69 -24.15
N LEU A 159 9.35 -7.33 -25.23
CA LEU A 159 8.56 -8.28 -26.01
C LEU A 159 9.08 -9.72 -25.80
N PRO A 160 8.20 -10.72 -25.71
CA PRO A 160 8.61 -12.12 -25.54
C PRO A 160 9.22 -12.73 -26.81
N GLY A 161 9.20 -12.00 -27.92
CA GLY A 161 9.77 -12.37 -29.21
C GLY A 161 9.86 -11.15 -30.16
N PRO A 162 10.27 -11.36 -31.42
CA PRO A 162 10.38 -10.29 -32.40
C PRO A 162 9.08 -9.52 -32.59
N ILE A 163 9.14 -8.20 -32.75
CA ILE A 163 7.94 -7.35 -32.90
C ILE A 163 7.03 -7.76 -34.06
N ASP A 164 7.62 -8.29 -35.15
CA ASP A 164 6.89 -8.75 -36.35
C ASP A 164 6.27 -10.15 -36.20
N GLU A 165 6.56 -10.86 -35.11
CA GLU A 165 5.92 -12.14 -34.74
C GLU A 165 4.74 -11.97 -33.76
N GLY A 166 4.45 -10.73 -33.34
CA GLY A 166 3.24 -10.40 -32.62
C GLY A 166 1.95 -10.62 -33.44
N PRO A 167 0.77 -10.30 -32.88
CA PRO A 167 0.58 -9.60 -31.61
C PRO A 167 0.71 -10.50 -30.38
N TYR A 168 1.14 -9.92 -29.26
CA TYR A 168 1.40 -10.57 -27.98
C TYR A 168 0.36 -10.16 -26.94
N PRO A 169 -0.03 -11.05 -26.01
CA PRO A 169 -0.77 -10.63 -24.83
C PRO A 169 0.11 -9.67 -24.01
N THR A 170 -0.45 -8.56 -23.55
CA THR A 170 0.33 -7.45 -23.01
C THR A 170 -0.13 -7.04 -21.63
N VAL A 171 0.82 -6.73 -20.76
CA VAL A 171 0.57 -6.17 -19.43
C VAL A 171 1.35 -4.88 -19.20
N VAL A 172 0.77 -3.97 -18.43
CA VAL A 172 1.39 -2.72 -17.99
C VAL A 172 1.77 -2.83 -16.52
N GLU A 173 2.99 -2.40 -16.19
CA GLU A 173 3.41 -2.15 -14.82
C GLU A 173 3.63 -0.64 -14.62
N TYR A 174 2.80 0.00 -13.81
CA TYR A 174 2.80 1.46 -13.59
C TYR A 174 3.17 1.77 -12.13
N SER A 175 4.34 2.38 -11.89
CA SER A 175 4.91 2.51 -10.54
C SER A 175 5.71 3.78 -10.29
N GLY A 176 5.77 4.21 -9.01
CA GLY A 176 6.68 5.25 -8.53
C GLY A 176 8.07 4.76 -8.16
N TYR A 177 8.36 3.46 -8.34
CA TYR A 177 9.71 2.90 -8.19
C TYR A 177 10.55 3.17 -9.45
N ASP A 178 11.30 2.20 -9.96
CA ASP A 178 12.14 2.34 -11.16
C ASP A 178 11.74 1.38 -12.31
N PRO A 179 10.44 1.16 -12.61
CA PRO A 179 10.02 0.17 -13.62
C PRO A 179 10.54 0.49 -15.03
N ALA A 180 10.68 1.77 -15.39
CA ALA A 180 11.15 2.17 -16.72
C ALA A 180 12.67 2.18 -16.84
N LYS A 181 13.41 1.93 -15.75
CA LYS A 181 14.87 1.85 -15.80
C LYS A 181 15.29 0.87 -16.90
N PRO A 182 16.18 1.28 -17.83
CA PRO A 182 16.67 0.40 -18.88
C PRO A 182 17.22 -0.90 -18.30
N GLY A 183 16.98 -2.01 -18.99
CA GLY A 183 17.17 -3.33 -18.43
C GLY A 183 18.61 -3.66 -18.06
N SER A 184 18.75 -4.66 -17.20
CA SER A 184 20.04 -5.23 -16.81
C SER A 184 20.21 -6.66 -17.31
N ASN A 185 21.45 -7.12 -17.37
CA ASN A 185 21.77 -8.48 -17.79
C ASN A 185 21.62 -9.43 -16.60
N LEU A 186 20.43 -10.02 -16.44
CA LEU A 186 20.14 -10.99 -15.36
C LEU A 186 21.07 -12.19 -15.38
N LEU A 187 21.61 -12.55 -16.55
CA LEU A 187 22.52 -13.68 -16.70
C LEU A 187 23.92 -13.35 -16.18
N GLU A 188 24.40 -12.12 -16.38
CA GLU A 188 25.65 -11.65 -15.77
C GLU A 188 25.51 -11.53 -14.25
N ASP A 189 24.40 -10.96 -13.79
CA ASP A 189 24.12 -10.76 -12.35
C ASP A 189 23.99 -12.10 -11.59
N ASN A 190 23.60 -13.19 -12.28
CA ASN A 190 23.42 -14.52 -11.72
C ASN A 190 24.30 -15.61 -12.34
N ALA A 191 25.41 -15.22 -12.98
CA ALA A 191 26.25 -16.13 -13.77
C ALA A 191 26.72 -17.36 -12.97
N ASP A 192 27.07 -17.16 -11.69
CA ASP A 192 27.53 -18.24 -10.81
C ASP A 192 26.43 -19.28 -10.54
N LYS A 193 25.18 -18.85 -10.32
CA LYS A 193 24.04 -19.75 -10.07
C LYS A 193 23.58 -20.49 -11.32
N LEU A 194 23.58 -19.81 -12.47
CA LEU A 194 23.27 -20.43 -13.76
C LEU A 194 24.29 -21.51 -14.13
N ALA A 195 25.57 -21.26 -13.83
CA ALA A 195 26.63 -22.24 -14.02
C ALA A 195 26.45 -23.49 -13.13
N GLU A 196 25.96 -23.34 -11.90
CA GLU A 196 25.62 -24.46 -11.00
C GLU A 196 24.46 -25.32 -11.54
N LEU A 197 23.51 -24.71 -12.26
CA LEU A 197 22.41 -25.39 -12.95
C LEU A 197 22.82 -25.98 -14.32
N GLY A 198 24.08 -25.78 -14.74
CA GLY A 198 24.61 -26.26 -16.02
C GLY A 198 24.07 -25.52 -17.23
N LEU A 199 23.65 -24.26 -17.05
CA LEU A 199 23.14 -23.39 -18.10
C LEU A 199 24.22 -22.41 -18.58
N ASP A 200 24.30 -22.18 -19.88
CA ASP A 200 25.22 -21.24 -20.50
C ASP A 200 24.52 -19.88 -20.70
N ALA A 201 25.07 -18.84 -20.11
CA ALA A 201 24.52 -17.49 -20.15
C ALA A 201 24.45 -16.94 -21.58
N ASP A 202 25.47 -17.18 -22.43
CA ASP A 202 25.47 -16.69 -23.81
C ASP A 202 24.40 -17.43 -24.64
N GLU A 203 24.22 -18.74 -24.41
CA GLU A 203 23.19 -19.54 -25.10
C GLU A 203 21.76 -19.15 -24.67
N LEU A 204 21.54 -18.88 -23.37
CA LEU A 204 20.27 -18.37 -22.86
C LEU A 204 19.96 -16.99 -23.42
N CYS A 205 20.95 -16.11 -23.50
CA CYS A 205 20.80 -14.78 -24.10
C CYS A 205 20.33 -14.85 -25.56
N THR A 206 20.86 -15.78 -26.35
CA THR A 206 20.44 -15.95 -27.75
C THR A 206 19.06 -16.58 -27.94
N THR A 207 18.52 -17.22 -26.91
CA THR A 207 17.22 -17.94 -26.97
C THR A 207 16.11 -17.17 -26.27
N LEU A 208 16.45 -16.35 -25.27
CA LEU A 208 15.57 -15.58 -24.42
C LEU A 208 16.18 -14.18 -24.29
N GLU A 209 16.05 -13.37 -25.33
CA GLU A 209 16.72 -12.05 -25.43
C GLU A 209 16.40 -11.14 -24.24
N PHE A 210 15.19 -11.24 -23.68
CA PHE A 210 14.77 -10.49 -22.49
C PHE A 210 15.62 -10.79 -21.23
N LEU A 211 16.39 -11.88 -21.18
CA LEU A 211 17.28 -12.16 -20.03
C LEU A 211 18.56 -11.32 -20.07
N CYS A 212 18.94 -10.78 -21.22
CA CYS A 212 20.12 -9.92 -21.38
C CYS A 212 19.80 -8.44 -21.18
N ASP A 213 18.51 -8.09 -21.33
CA ASP A 213 17.94 -6.75 -21.18
C ASP A 213 16.63 -6.90 -20.42
N ALA A 214 16.74 -7.29 -19.15
CA ALA A 214 15.59 -7.68 -18.36
C ALA A 214 14.95 -6.47 -17.68
N PRO A 215 13.62 -6.47 -17.48
CA PRO A 215 12.95 -5.46 -16.70
C PRO A 215 13.54 -5.33 -15.29
N ALA A 216 13.53 -4.12 -14.73
CA ALA A 216 14.07 -3.85 -13.40
C ALA A 216 13.24 -4.45 -12.25
N GLN A 217 11.95 -4.72 -12.49
CA GLN A 217 10.99 -5.05 -11.45
C GLN A 217 10.56 -6.54 -11.49
N PRO A 218 10.40 -7.21 -10.34
CA PRO A 218 10.07 -8.64 -10.29
C PRO A 218 8.80 -9.02 -11.05
N SER A 219 7.72 -8.25 -10.94
CA SER A 219 6.46 -8.52 -11.67
C SER A 219 6.67 -8.49 -13.18
N SER A 220 7.41 -7.51 -13.69
CA SER A 220 7.75 -7.39 -15.10
C SER A 220 8.63 -8.58 -15.57
N ILE A 221 9.66 -8.97 -14.80
CA ILE A 221 10.49 -10.15 -15.09
C ILE A 221 9.65 -11.43 -15.15
N ILE A 222 8.73 -11.62 -14.19
CA ILE A 222 7.88 -12.80 -14.15
C ILE A 222 6.89 -12.80 -15.33
N ALA A 223 6.27 -11.66 -15.64
CA ALA A 223 5.30 -11.53 -16.73
C ALA A 223 5.92 -11.80 -18.11
N ILE A 224 7.11 -11.25 -18.40
CA ILE A 224 7.81 -11.50 -19.66
C ILE A 224 8.21 -12.97 -19.79
N ALA A 225 8.69 -13.58 -18.70
CA ALA A 225 9.03 -15.00 -18.67
C ALA A 225 7.77 -15.91 -18.80
N MET A 226 6.60 -15.42 -18.36
CA MET A 226 5.29 -16.04 -18.58
C MET A 226 4.76 -15.87 -20.02
N GLY A 227 5.45 -15.12 -20.88
CA GLY A 227 5.14 -14.96 -22.30
C GLY A 227 4.27 -13.75 -22.64
N TYR A 228 4.22 -12.74 -21.75
CA TYR A 228 3.53 -11.47 -22.01
C TYR A 228 4.51 -10.42 -22.52
N ALA A 229 4.08 -9.56 -23.43
CA ALA A 229 4.74 -8.28 -23.61
C ALA A 229 4.51 -7.42 -22.36
N VAL A 230 5.53 -6.67 -21.95
CA VAL A 230 5.50 -5.84 -20.74
C VAL A 230 5.85 -4.41 -21.11
N VAL A 231 5.02 -3.47 -20.68
CA VAL A 231 5.34 -2.04 -20.72
C VAL A 231 5.46 -1.53 -19.28
N SER A 232 6.69 -1.24 -18.88
CA SER A 232 7.04 -0.81 -17.53
C SER A 232 7.19 0.71 -17.52
N VAL A 233 6.37 1.42 -16.74
CA VAL A 233 6.19 2.88 -16.83
C VAL A 233 6.35 3.54 -15.46
N ASN A 234 7.20 4.56 -15.41
CA ASN A 234 7.36 5.41 -14.24
C ASN A 234 6.21 6.42 -14.14
N VAL A 235 5.60 6.57 -12.97
CA VAL A 235 4.57 7.61 -12.75
C VAL A 235 5.17 9.01 -12.91
N ARG A 236 4.30 9.98 -13.24
CA ARG A 236 4.63 11.42 -13.25
C ARG A 236 5.36 11.80 -11.97
N GLY A 237 6.46 12.54 -12.11
CA GLY A 237 7.26 12.94 -10.95
C GLY A 237 8.43 12.00 -10.59
N THR A 238 8.57 10.84 -11.23
CA THR A 238 9.59 9.83 -10.86
C THR A 238 10.48 9.42 -12.04
N GLY A 239 11.69 8.93 -11.76
CA GLY A 239 12.64 8.51 -12.80
C GLY A 239 12.88 9.61 -13.83
N CYS A 240 12.78 9.26 -15.11
CA CYS A 240 12.83 10.22 -16.21
C CYS A 240 11.44 10.71 -16.67
N SER A 241 10.34 10.35 -16.01
CA SER A 241 8.99 10.85 -16.31
C SER A 241 8.87 12.32 -15.92
N GLY A 242 8.25 13.15 -16.76
CA GLY A 242 8.04 14.57 -16.52
C GLY A 242 7.10 14.88 -15.35
N GLY A 243 6.92 16.17 -15.08
CA GLY A 243 6.07 16.66 -14.00
C GLY A 243 6.71 16.57 -12.62
N ALA A 244 5.88 16.72 -11.59
CA ALA A 244 6.25 16.66 -10.19
C ALA A 244 5.44 15.57 -9.48
N TYR A 245 6.02 14.94 -8.47
CA TYR A 245 5.41 13.85 -7.73
C TYR A 245 4.38 14.36 -6.72
N ASP A 246 3.20 13.75 -6.71
CA ASP A 246 2.20 13.79 -5.64
C ASP A 246 1.58 12.38 -5.56
N TYR A 247 1.42 11.83 -4.36
CA TYR A 247 1.07 10.42 -4.16
C TYR A 247 -0.33 10.13 -4.72
N PHE A 248 -0.44 9.32 -5.79
CA PHE A 248 -1.71 8.93 -6.44
C PHE A 248 -2.66 10.10 -6.72
N GLU A 249 -2.12 11.25 -7.11
CA GLU A 249 -2.94 12.39 -7.46
C GLU A 249 -3.82 12.10 -8.68
N PRO A 250 -4.91 12.87 -8.90
CA PRO A 250 -5.78 12.70 -10.07
C PRO A 250 -5.05 12.66 -11.42
N LEU A 251 -3.97 13.43 -11.58
CA LEU A 251 -3.18 13.38 -12.83
C LEU A 251 -2.48 12.04 -13.03
N GLN A 252 -1.94 11.40 -11.98
CA GLN A 252 -1.34 10.07 -12.10
C GLN A 252 -2.39 9.00 -12.47
N VAL A 253 -3.64 9.18 -12.05
CA VAL A 253 -4.76 8.31 -12.49
C VAL A 253 -5.05 8.47 -13.97
N LEU A 254 -5.10 9.72 -14.46
CA LEU A 254 -5.35 10.02 -15.88
C LEU A 254 -4.16 9.65 -16.77
N ASP A 255 -2.94 9.80 -16.26
CA ASP A 255 -1.72 9.32 -16.91
C ASP A 255 -1.76 7.80 -17.09
N GLY A 256 -2.16 7.05 -16.06
CA GLY A 256 -2.34 5.60 -16.17
C GLY A 256 -3.43 5.20 -17.17
N TYR A 257 -4.52 5.98 -17.28
CA TYR A 257 -5.50 5.81 -18.36
C TYR A 257 -4.84 5.98 -19.74
N ASP A 258 -4.09 7.08 -19.93
CA ASP A 258 -3.44 7.38 -21.21
C ASP A 258 -2.38 6.32 -21.57
N VAL A 259 -1.66 5.80 -20.58
CA VAL A 259 -0.72 4.68 -20.77
C VAL A 259 -1.46 3.44 -21.25
N VAL A 260 -2.58 3.06 -20.64
CA VAL A 260 -3.37 1.89 -21.05
C VAL A 260 -3.83 2.03 -22.50
N GLU A 261 -4.39 3.17 -22.88
CA GLU A 261 -4.90 3.38 -24.24
C GLU A 261 -3.77 3.50 -25.28
N THR A 262 -2.64 4.11 -24.92
CA THR A 262 -1.46 4.20 -25.81
C THR A 262 -0.85 2.82 -26.08
N VAL A 263 -0.69 2.00 -25.04
CA VAL A 263 -0.15 0.65 -25.18
C VAL A 263 -1.12 -0.23 -25.97
N ALA A 264 -2.42 -0.16 -25.66
CA ALA A 264 -3.43 -0.91 -26.38
C ALA A 264 -3.49 -0.58 -27.88
N ALA A 265 -3.13 0.64 -28.29
CA ALA A 265 -3.13 1.07 -29.69
C ALA A 265 -1.98 0.52 -30.54
N GLN A 266 -1.01 -0.21 -29.95
CA GLN A 266 0.13 -0.73 -30.70
C GLN A 266 -0.22 -1.99 -31.49
N ASP A 267 0.25 -2.10 -32.74
CA ASP A 267 -0.04 -3.23 -33.65
C ASP A 267 0.41 -4.61 -33.10
N TRP A 268 1.38 -4.61 -32.19
CA TRP A 268 1.90 -5.82 -31.55
C TRP A 268 1.13 -6.21 -30.28
N VAL A 269 0.07 -5.50 -29.89
CA VAL A 269 -0.79 -5.87 -28.76
C VAL A 269 -1.96 -6.73 -29.20
N HIS A 270 -2.13 -7.87 -28.53
CA HIS A 270 -3.19 -8.83 -28.82
C HIS A 270 -4.56 -8.19 -28.55
N ASP A 271 -5.41 -8.20 -29.59
CA ASP A 271 -6.78 -7.67 -29.57
C ASP A 271 -6.94 -6.22 -29.08
N ASN A 272 -5.86 -5.42 -29.07
CA ASN A 272 -5.83 -4.08 -28.48
C ASN A 272 -6.32 -4.07 -27.02
N LYS A 273 -5.93 -5.10 -26.26
CA LYS A 273 -6.31 -5.29 -24.87
C LYS A 273 -5.09 -5.49 -23.99
N VAL A 274 -5.09 -4.82 -22.83
CA VAL A 274 -3.96 -4.86 -21.90
C VAL A 274 -4.44 -5.24 -20.50
N GLY A 275 -3.64 -6.06 -19.79
CA GLY A 275 -3.78 -6.23 -18.35
C GLY A 275 -2.89 -5.25 -17.58
N MET A 276 -3.07 -5.17 -16.27
CA MET A 276 -2.08 -4.55 -15.38
C MET A 276 -1.53 -5.56 -14.37
N VAL A 277 -0.27 -5.36 -13.99
CA VAL A 277 0.48 -6.25 -13.09
C VAL A 277 1.29 -5.47 -12.07
N GLY A 278 1.59 -6.10 -10.94
CA GLY A 278 2.45 -5.52 -9.90
C GLY A 278 2.09 -5.91 -8.48
N LEU A 279 3.07 -5.80 -7.59
CA LEU A 279 2.95 -6.01 -6.14
C LEU A 279 3.30 -4.71 -5.40
N SER A 280 2.58 -4.37 -4.33
CA SER A 280 2.78 -3.13 -3.56
C SER A 280 2.34 -1.89 -4.34
N TYR A 281 3.18 -0.84 -4.48
CA TYR A 281 2.88 0.35 -5.28
C TYR A 281 2.28 0.01 -6.66
N PRO A 282 2.91 -0.82 -7.52
CA PRO A 282 2.33 -1.19 -8.81
C PRO A 282 1.13 -2.14 -8.70
N GLY A 283 0.85 -2.71 -7.53
CA GLY A 283 -0.43 -3.37 -7.23
C GLY A 283 -1.53 -2.35 -6.95
N ILE A 284 -1.25 -1.39 -6.07
CA ILE A 284 -2.17 -0.33 -5.63
C ILE A 284 -2.54 0.59 -6.79
N SER A 285 -1.57 0.97 -7.63
CA SER A 285 -1.79 1.86 -8.78
C SER A 285 -2.87 1.33 -9.73
N GLN A 286 -3.01 0.00 -9.85
CA GLN A 286 -4.03 -0.62 -10.68
C GLN A 286 -5.44 -0.32 -10.20
N LEU A 287 -5.67 -0.23 -8.88
CA LEU A 287 -6.98 0.13 -8.33
C LEU A 287 -7.33 1.57 -8.71
N PHE A 288 -6.35 2.46 -8.64
CA PHE A 288 -6.47 3.87 -9.00
C PHE A 288 -6.65 4.09 -10.51
N VAL A 289 -5.97 3.31 -11.36
CA VAL A 289 -6.17 3.38 -12.82
C VAL A 289 -7.50 2.74 -13.23
N ALA A 290 -7.87 1.59 -12.67
CA ALA A 290 -9.09 0.90 -13.07
C ALA A 290 -10.38 1.66 -12.70
N ARG A 291 -10.37 2.50 -11.65
CA ARG A 291 -11.52 3.36 -11.32
C ARG A 291 -11.79 4.46 -12.37
N SER A 292 -10.83 4.80 -13.23
CA SER A 292 -11.05 5.71 -14.37
C SER A 292 -11.57 4.98 -15.62
N GLN A 293 -11.74 3.66 -15.53
CA GLN A 293 -12.34 2.78 -16.54
C GLN A 293 -11.75 2.94 -17.96
N PRO A 294 -10.43 2.76 -18.17
CA PRO A 294 -9.87 2.76 -19.52
C PRO A 294 -10.54 1.68 -20.39
N PRO A 295 -11.11 2.03 -21.57
CA PRO A 295 -11.89 1.10 -22.38
C PRO A 295 -11.07 -0.09 -22.91
N SER A 296 -9.75 0.04 -22.99
CA SER A 296 -8.84 -1.01 -23.45
C SER A 296 -8.25 -1.87 -22.32
N LEU A 297 -8.55 -1.53 -21.05
CA LEU A 297 -8.18 -2.37 -19.90
C LEU A 297 -8.98 -3.66 -19.88
N ALA A 298 -8.29 -4.80 -19.87
CA ALA A 298 -8.89 -6.13 -19.92
C ALA A 298 -9.08 -6.74 -18.53
N ALA A 299 -8.11 -6.56 -17.63
CA ALA A 299 -8.15 -7.04 -16.25
C ALA A 299 -7.04 -6.38 -15.40
N ILE A 300 -7.19 -6.42 -14.08
CA ILE A 300 -6.14 -6.02 -13.13
C ILE A 300 -5.77 -7.18 -12.20
N THR A 301 -4.50 -7.22 -11.78
CA THR A 301 -3.98 -8.19 -10.82
C THR A 301 -3.24 -7.50 -9.65
N PRO A 302 -3.94 -6.76 -8.77
CA PRO A 302 -3.33 -6.07 -7.63
C PRO A 302 -2.79 -7.04 -6.56
N LEU A 303 -1.47 -7.16 -6.44
CA LEU A 303 -0.84 -8.04 -5.44
C LEU A 303 -0.37 -7.26 -4.20
N SER A 304 -0.65 -7.78 -3.00
CA SER A 304 -0.21 -7.24 -1.70
C SER A 304 -0.54 -5.75 -1.54
N VAL A 305 -1.84 -5.44 -1.56
CA VAL A 305 -2.40 -4.07 -1.50
C VAL A 305 -3.01 -3.75 -0.14
N MET A 306 -3.52 -2.52 0.02
CA MET A 306 -4.17 -2.04 1.25
C MET A 306 -5.64 -1.65 1.02
N ASP A 307 -6.45 -1.65 2.08
CA ASP A 307 -7.87 -1.25 2.05
C ASP A 307 -8.07 0.28 2.05
N ASP A 308 -7.36 0.98 2.93
CA ASP A 308 -7.45 2.43 3.18
C ASP A 308 -6.04 2.97 3.50
N THR A 309 -5.54 3.92 2.70
CA THR A 309 -4.20 4.50 2.94
C THR A 309 -4.11 5.20 4.30
N VAL A 310 -5.14 5.92 4.73
CA VAL A 310 -5.07 6.74 5.95
C VAL A 310 -5.38 5.89 7.18
N ARG A 311 -6.54 5.22 7.24
CA ARG A 311 -6.92 4.44 8.45
C ARG A 311 -6.27 3.08 8.51
N GLY A 312 -5.93 2.50 7.37
CA GLY A 312 -5.37 1.16 7.31
C GLY A 312 -3.87 1.13 7.51
N LEU A 313 -3.16 2.00 6.77
CA LEU A 313 -1.70 2.01 6.71
C LEU A 313 -1.05 3.13 7.51
N LEU A 314 -1.47 4.38 7.29
CA LEU A 314 -0.80 5.56 7.84
C LEU A 314 -1.09 5.76 9.33
N SER A 315 -2.34 5.64 9.74
CA SER A 315 -2.82 5.92 11.10
C SER A 315 -3.78 4.83 11.61
N PRO A 316 -3.36 3.55 11.65
CA PRO A 316 -4.18 2.47 12.21
C PRO A 316 -4.67 2.82 13.62
N GLY A 317 -5.99 2.76 13.82
CA GLY A 317 -6.63 3.09 15.09
C GLY A 317 -6.35 4.52 15.59
N GLY A 318 -6.01 5.45 14.69
CA GLY A 318 -5.64 6.83 15.03
C GLY A 318 -4.19 7.02 15.49
N LEU A 319 -3.33 5.98 15.40
CA LEU A 319 -1.91 6.04 15.75
C LEU A 319 -1.03 6.03 14.49
N PHE A 320 -0.19 7.04 14.34
CA PHE A 320 0.64 7.19 13.15
C PHE A 320 1.73 6.11 13.07
N ASN A 321 1.73 5.33 11.99
CA ASN A 321 2.74 4.32 11.67
C ASN A 321 3.96 4.98 11.02
N LYS A 322 4.95 5.34 11.84
CA LYS A 322 6.19 5.94 11.33
C LYS A 322 7.21 4.92 10.84
N GLY A 323 7.18 3.69 11.39
CA GLY A 323 8.22 2.69 11.11
C GLY A 323 8.20 2.17 9.68
N PHE A 324 7.01 2.08 9.08
CA PHE A 324 6.89 1.77 7.65
C PHE A 324 6.37 2.97 6.84
N ALA A 325 5.16 3.46 7.10
CA ALA A 325 4.49 4.38 6.17
C ALA A 325 5.26 5.69 5.96
N LEU A 326 5.78 6.30 7.04
CA LEU A 326 6.55 7.55 6.95
C LEU A 326 7.94 7.34 6.32
N THR A 327 8.68 6.31 6.76
CA THR A 327 9.99 5.97 6.17
C THR A 327 9.87 5.65 4.69
N TRP A 328 8.84 4.91 4.29
CA TRP A 328 8.58 4.61 2.89
C TRP A 328 8.25 5.86 2.07
N ALA A 329 7.43 6.76 2.62
CA ALA A 329 7.09 8.02 1.95
C ALA A 329 8.33 8.89 1.70
N ASP A 330 9.20 8.99 2.71
CA ASP A 330 10.49 9.69 2.62
C ASP A 330 11.43 9.06 1.56
N GLU A 331 11.50 7.74 1.50
CA GLU A 331 12.29 7.02 0.48
C GLU A 331 11.78 7.28 -0.94
N VAL A 332 10.47 7.28 -1.16
CA VAL A 332 9.88 7.57 -2.47
C VAL A 332 10.11 9.03 -2.86
N LEU A 333 9.97 9.96 -1.92
CA LEU A 333 10.26 11.38 -2.17
C LEU A 333 11.73 11.62 -2.51
N THR A 334 12.64 11.01 -1.76
CA THR A 334 14.09 11.07 -2.03
C THR A 334 14.39 10.54 -3.43
N LYS A 335 13.74 9.44 -3.84
CA LYS A 335 13.88 8.89 -5.20
C LYS A 335 13.22 9.74 -6.28
N ALA A 336 12.28 10.61 -5.92
CA ALA A 336 11.62 11.54 -6.83
C ALA A 336 12.36 12.88 -6.97
N GLU A 337 13.40 13.15 -6.17
CA GLU A 337 14.31 14.29 -6.36
C GLU A 337 15.00 14.24 -7.74
N PRO A 338 15.57 15.35 -8.24
CA PRO A 338 16.34 15.34 -9.47
C PRO A 338 17.40 14.24 -9.48
N TYR A 339 17.30 13.30 -10.42
CA TYR A 339 18.21 12.17 -10.55
C TYR A 339 18.26 11.25 -9.30
N GLY A 340 17.21 11.22 -8.49
CA GLY A 340 17.14 10.54 -7.20
C GLY A 340 17.29 9.02 -7.27
N GLN A 341 16.97 8.38 -8.41
CA GLN A 341 17.16 6.93 -8.59
C GLN A 341 18.55 6.58 -9.16
N GLY A 342 19.34 7.58 -9.54
CA GLY A 342 20.71 7.50 -10.03
C GLY A 342 20.90 7.08 -11.48
N TRP A 343 19.97 6.36 -12.10
CA TRP A 343 20.09 5.89 -13.50
C TRP A 343 19.74 6.97 -14.52
N GLU A 344 18.92 7.94 -14.13
CA GLU A 344 18.48 9.06 -14.95
C GLU A 344 19.68 9.90 -15.43
N GLN A 345 20.65 10.11 -14.54
CA GLN A 345 21.86 10.88 -14.85
C GLN A 345 22.67 10.22 -15.98
N ALA A 346 22.71 8.89 -16.02
CA ALA A 346 23.44 8.16 -17.06
C ALA A 346 22.81 8.40 -18.44
N LEU A 347 21.47 8.39 -18.54
CA LEU A 347 20.78 8.69 -19.79
C LEU A 347 21.01 10.13 -20.25
N VAL A 348 20.97 11.09 -19.32
CA VAL A 348 21.26 12.50 -19.63
C VAL A 348 22.71 12.67 -20.11
N ASP A 349 23.67 12.00 -19.45
CA ASP A 349 25.08 12.01 -19.86
C ASP A 349 25.29 11.38 -21.25
N GLU A 350 24.44 10.42 -21.63
CA GLU A 350 24.38 9.81 -22.96
C GLU A 350 23.63 10.67 -24.00
N GLY A 351 23.01 11.77 -23.57
CA GLY A 351 22.40 12.78 -24.41
C GLY A 351 20.87 12.80 -24.44
N ASP A 352 20.20 12.14 -23.49
CA ASP A 352 18.75 12.21 -23.36
C ASP A 352 18.29 13.58 -22.85
N THR A 353 17.94 14.46 -23.79
CA THR A 353 17.45 15.80 -23.48
C THR A 353 16.02 15.82 -22.94
N ILE A 354 15.22 14.76 -23.16
CA ILE A 354 13.87 14.67 -22.60
C ILE A 354 13.98 14.40 -21.10
N CYS A 355 14.80 13.44 -20.70
CA CYS A 355 15.04 13.17 -19.28
C CYS A 355 15.57 14.44 -18.58
N GLU A 356 16.55 15.14 -19.17
CA GLU A 356 17.10 16.40 -18.62
C GLU A 356 15.99 17.46 -18.41
N GLN A 357 15.09 17.61 -19.37
CA GLN A 357 13.97 18.55 -19.26
C GLN A 357 12.96 18.12 -18.18
N ASN A 358 12.68 16.82 -18.10
CA ASN A 358 11.73 16.25 -17.15
C ASN A 358 12.18 16.38 -15.69
N GLN A 359 13.47 16.56 -15.42
CA GLN A 359 13.97 16.83 -14.06
C GLN A 359 13.66 18.25 -13.56
N LYS A 360 13.30 19.21 -14.42
CA LYS A 360 13.18 20.63 -14.03
C LYS A 360 12.01 20.97 -13.12
N LEU A 361 11.02 20.07 -13.00
CA LEU A 361 9.85 20.28 -12.16
C LEU A 361 9.96 19.60 -10.78
N ARG A 362 11.06 18.88 -10.48
CA ARG A 362 11.16 18.12 -9.22
C ARG A 362 11.19 19.00 -7.97
N GLY A 363 11.63 20.26 -8.08
CA GLY A 363 11.53 21.23 -6.99
C GLY A 363 10.08 21.53 -6.55
N GLN A 364 9.09 21.11 -7.35
CA GLN A 364 7.67 21.26 -7.09
C GLN A 364 7.00 19.97 -6.59
N ASN A 365 7.77 18.92 -6.26
CA ASN A 365 7.24 17.71 -5.64
C ASN A 365 6.48 18.06 -4.35
N VAL A 366 5.35 17.38 -4.11
CA VAL A 366 4.61 17.55 -2.86
C VAL A 366 5.35 16.79 -1.76
N ASP A 367 5.67 17.45 -0.65
CA ASP A 367 6.18 16.78 0.53
C ASP A 367 5.03 15.96 1.17
N VAL A 368 4.89 14.71 0.73
CA VAL A 368 3.86 13.80 1.23
C VAL A 368 4.10 13.38 2.68
N THR A 369 5.33 13.49 3.17
CA THR A 369 5.70 13.22 4.58
C THR A 369 5.16 14.35 5.46
N GLU A 370 5.40 15.61 5.09
CA GLU A 370 4.83 16.77 5.78
C GLU A 370 3.30 16.79 5.67
N LEU A 371 2.74 16.51 4.48
CA LEU A 371 1.30 16.44 4.29
C LEU A 371 0.67 15.40 5.21
N ALA A 372 1.25 14.20 5.27
CA ALA A 372 0.77 13.12 6.12
C ALA A 372 0.80 13.52 7.61
N LEU A 373 1.85 14.23 8.06
CA LEU A 373 1.98 14.72 9.43
C LEU A 373 1.13 15.97 9.74
N SER A 374 0.53 16.62 8.73
CA SER A 374 -0.22 17.86 8.92
C SER A 374 -1.61 17.66 9.55
N PHE A 375 -2.11 16.42 9.58
CA PHE A 375 -3.42 16.08 10.11
C PHE A 375 -3.30 14.96 11.17
N ASP A 376 -3.87 15.23 12.35
CA ASP A 376 -3.93 14.25 13.46
C ASP A 376 -5.16 13.33 13.40
N HIS A 377 -6.06 13.57 12.44
CA HIS A 377 -7.35 12.90 12.26
C HIS A 377 -7.60 12.63 10.78
N TYR A 378 -8.51 11.72 10.45
CA TYR A 378 -8.84 11.38 9.07
C TYR A 378 -9.35 12.63 8.30
N PRO A 379 -8.62 13.09 7.27
CA PRO A 379 -8.96 14.29 6.52
C PRO A 379 -9.99 13.93 5.45
N LYS A 380 -11.28 13.94 5.78
CA LYS A 380 -12.34 13.28 4.98
C LYS A 380 -12.20 13.43 3.47
N GLU A 381 -12.10 14.64 2.94
CA GLU A 381 -12.05 14.90 1.50
C GLU A 381 -10.79 14.35 0.82
N LEU A 382 -9.64 14.39 1.50
CA LEU A 382 -8.36 13.88 1.01
C LEU A 382 -8.25 12.36 1.24
N GLY A 383 -8.63 11.89 2.42
CA GLY A 383 -8.61 10.49 2.82
C GLY A 383 -9.56 9.64 1.98
N ASP A 384 -10.78 10.14 1.69
CA ASP A 384 -11.75 9.40 0.87
C ASP A 384 -11.21 9.14 -0.54
N TRP A 385 -10.36 10.04 -1.08
CA TRP A 385 -9.71 9.85 -2.38
C TRP A 385 -8.70 8.69 -2.37
N TYR A 386 -7.97 8.51 -1.26
CA TYR A 386 -6.98 7.45 -1.06
C TYR A 386 -7.53 6.20 -0.35
N ASN A 387 -8.85 6.02 -0.36
CA ASN A 387 -9.50 4.87 0.24
C ASN A 387 -10.09 3.95 -0.84
N PRO A 388 -9.35 2.91 -1.27
CA PRO A 388 -9.85 1.90 -2.19
C PRO A 388 -11.20 1.29 -1.84
N THR A 389 -11.56 1.11 -0.57
CA THR A 389 -12.90 0.58 -0.21
C THR A 389 -14.06 1.48 -0.66
N LEU A 390 -13.83 2.78 -0.87
CA LEU A 390 -14.88 3.72 -1.29
C LEU A 390 -15.09 3.80 -2.80
N PHE A 391 -14.06 3.46 -3.59
CA PHE A 391 -14.07 3.59 -5.04
C PHE A 391 -13.92 2.27 -5.79
N ALA A 392 -13.58 1.15 -5.15
CA ALA A 392 -13.42 -0.15 -5.82
C ALA A 392 -14.70 -0.60 -6.55
N LYS A 393 -15.88 -0.12 -6.12
CA LYS A 393 -17.14 -0.31 -6.82
C LYS A 393 -17.13 0.27 -8.24
N ASP A 394 -16.29 1.26 -8.53
CA ASP A 394 -16.18 1.87 -9.85
C ASP A 394 -15.33 1.03 -10.82
N ILE A 395 -14.71 -0.06 -10.35
CA ILE A 395 -13.92 -0.98 -11.18
C ILE A 395 -14.86 -1.98 -11.86
N ASN A 396 -14.80 -2.06 -13.18
CA ASN A 396 -15.73 -2.84 -14.02
C ASN A 396 -15.02 -3.90 -14.90
N VAL A 397 -13.75 -4.21 -14.59
CA VAL A 397 -12.94 -5.25 -15.23
C VAL A 397 -12.71 -6.41 -14.26
N PRO A 398 -12.42 -7.64 -14.75
CA PRO A 398 -11.96 -8.75 -13.90
C PRO A 398 -10.81 -8.36 -12.96
N VAL A 399 -10.84 -8.86 -11.73
CA VAL A 399 -9.85 -8.57 -10.67
C VAL A 399 -9.27 -9.84 -10.08
N PHE A 400 -7.95 -9.95 -10.02
CA PHE A 400 -7.20 -10.94 -9.23
C PHE A 400 -6.39 -10.25 -8.14
N LEU A 401 -6.86 -10.33 -6.89
CA LEU A 401 -6.25 -9.63 -5.76
C LEU A 401 -5.66 -10.64 -4.77
N THR A 402 -4.49 -10.31 -4.23
CA THR A 402 -3.81 -11.14 -3.24
C THR A 402 -3.35 -10.35 -2.01
N GLY A 403 -3.29 -10.98 -0.83
CA GLY A 403 -2.64 -10.34 0.33
C GLY A 403 -2.35 -11.27 1.52
N ALA A 404 -1.48 -10.79 2.40
CA ALA A 404 -0.98 -11.52 3.55
C ALA A 404 -1.44 -10.91 4.88
N PHE A 405 -1.88 -11.72 5.85
CA PHE A 405 -2.40 -11.21 7.12
C PHE A 405 -1.32 -10.57 8.03
N GLN A 406 -0.07 -10.98 7.87
CA GLN A 406 1.08 -10.48 8.63
C GLN A 406 2.00 -9.58 7.77
N ASP A 407 1.48 -9.09 6.64
CA ASP A 407 2.20 -8.18 5.75
C ASP A 407 2.84 -7.03 6.55
N GLU A 408 4.17 -6.99 6.53
CA GLU A 408 4.96 -6.07 7.33
C GLU A 408 4.99 -4.64 6.78
N GLN A 409 4.44 -4.45 5.58
CA GLN A 409 4.40 -3.19 4.87
C GLN A 409 2.98 -2.65 4.90
N THR A 410 2.07 -3.27 4.17
CA THR A 410 0.69 -2.79 3.96
C THR A 410 -0.29 -3.22 5.04
N GLY A 411 0.08 -4.21 5.87
CA GLY A 411 -0.76 -4.72 6.96
C GLY A 411 -1.86 -5.67 6.49
N GLY A 412 -2.56 -6.30 7.45
CA GLY A 412 -3.56 -7.34 7.17
C GLY A 412 -4.96 -6.86 6.81
N ARG A 413 -5.19 -5.54 6.65
CA ARG A 413 -6.53 -4.95 6.51
C ARG A 413 -7.14 -5.02 5.11
N PHE A 414 -6.34 -5.36 4.10
CA PHE A 414 -6.80 -5.53 2.71
C PHE A 414 -8.01 -6.49 2.56
N GLY A 415 -8.24 -7.39 3.54
CA GLY A 415 -9.43 -8.23 3.65
C GLY A 415 -10.75 -7.46 3.55
N HIS A 416 -10.78 -6.18 3.94
CA HIS A 416 -11.96 -5.32 3.87
C HIS A 416 -12.33 -4.91 2.43
N LEU A 417 -11.45 -5.12 1.43
CA LEU A 417 -11.75 -4.80 0.03
C LEU A 417 -12.69 -5.75 -0.66
N TRP A 418 -12.87 -6.97 -0.13
CA TRP A 418 -13.61 -8.03 -0.82
C TRP A 418 -15.02 -7.57 -1.25
N ASP A 419 -15.79 -7.01 -0.32
CA ASP A 419 -17.17 -6.56 -0.59
C ASP A 419 -17.25 -5.22 -1.35
N ALA A 420 -16.11 -4.54 -1.57
CA ALA A 420 -16.09 -3.24 -2.21
C ALA A 420 -16.20 -3.32 -3.74
N PHE A 421 -15.88 -4.46 -4.35
CA PHE A 421 -15.95 -4.66 -5.81
C PHE A 421 -17.37 -5.03 -6.28
N GLU A 422 -18.25 -4.04 -6.38
CA GLU A 422 -19.65 -4.28 -6.77
C GLU A 422 -19.88 -4.49 -8.27
N ASN A 423 -19.06 -3.86 -9.14
CA ASN A 423 -19.27 -3.87 -10.59
C ASN A 423 -18.26 -4.73 -11.37
N ALA A 424 -17.25 -5.29 -10.70
CA ALA A 424 -16.29 -6.18 -11.33
C ALA A 424 -17.00 -7.49 -11.75
N PRO A 425 -16.88 -7.94 -13.01
CA PRO A 425 -17.57 -9.14 -13.47
C PRO A 425 -17.06 -10.42 -12.80
N VAL A 426 -15.80 -10.42 -12.39
CA VAL A 426 -15.12 -11.52 -11.68
C VAL A 426 -14.15 -10.92 -10.69
N VAL A 427 -14.20 -11.38 -9.44
CA VAL A 427 -13.25 -11.01 -8.40
C VAL A 427 -12.68 -12.28 -7.81
N ARG A 428 -11.36 -12.39 -7.78
CA ARG A 428 -10.62 -13.52 -7.24
C ARG A 428 -9.68 -13.03 -6.16
N PHE A 429 -9.80 -13.65 -5.00
CA PHE A 429 -9.21 -13.12 -3.78
C PHE A 429 -8.42 -14.19 -3.07
N THR A 430 -7.09 -14.08 -3.08
CA THR A 430 -6.20 -15.05 -2.45
C THR A 430 -5.58 -14.48 -1.18
N LEU A 431 -5.71 -15.23 -0.08
CA LEU A 431 -5.38 -14.82 1.28
C LEU A 431 -4.42 -15.83 1.91
N TRP A 432 -3.43 -15.38 2.69
CA TRP A 432 -2.54 -16.28 3.43
C TRP A 432 -1.97 -15.70 4.72
N ASN A 433 -1.46 -16.57 5.59
CA ASN A 433 -0.52 -16.18 6.64
C ASN A 433 0.84 -15.92 6.00
N GLY A 434 1.44 -14.73 6.17
CA GLY A 434 2.76 -14.49 5.58
C GLY A 434 3.17 -13.03 5.43
N ALA A 435 4.17 -12.83 4.57
CA ALA A 435 4.86 -11.55 4.37
C ALA A 435 4.48 -10.90 3.03
N HIS A 436 4.89 -9.64 2.84
CA HIS A 436 4.52 -8.82 1.68
C HIS A 436 4.87 -9.45 0.33
N ALA A 437 6.07 -10.02 0.18
CA ALA A 437 6.55 -10.60 -1.08
C ALA A 437 5.92 -11.94 -1.46
N ASP A 438 5.16 -12.57 -0.57
CA ASP A 438 4.57 -13.88 -0.80
C ASP A 438 3.51 -13.88 -1.93
N GLY A 439 3.08 -12.71 -2.40
CA GLY A 439 2.31 -12.59 -3.65
C GLY A 439 3.02 -13.19 -4.86
N TYR A 440 4.35 -13.28 -4.83
CA TYR A 440 5.16 -13.96 -5.85
C TYR A 440 5.47 -15.42 -5.53
N ALA A 441 4.95 -15.99 -4.44
CA ALA A 441 5.17 -17.39 -4.13
C ALA A 441 4.56 -18.30 -5.23
N PRO A 442 5.11 -19.51 -5.46
CA PRO A 442 4.70 -20.38 -6.57
C PRO A 442 3.21 -20.72 -6.60
N MET A 443 2.62 -20.89 -5.42
CA MET A 443 1.19 -21.14 -5.21
C MET A 443 0.29 -20.02 -5.75
N ASN A 444 0.80 -18.79 -5.82
CA ASN A 444 0.09 -17.61 -6.28
C ASN A 444 0.38 -17.36 -7.76
N LEU A 445 1.62 -17.60 -8.22
CA LEU A 445 2.01 -17.42 -9.62
C LEU A 445 1.22 -18.30 -10.60
N SER A 446 0.85 -19.52 -10.19
CA SER A 446 0.11 -20.44 -11.07
C SER A 446 -1.33 -19.99 -11.27
N GLU A 447 -1.99 -19.52 -10.20
CA GLU A 447 -3.32 -18.90 -10.26
C GLU A 447 -3.30 -17.57 -11.01
N TRP A 448 -2.27 -16.76 -10.77
CA TRP A 448 -2.05 -15.49 -11.46
C TRP A 448 -1.91 -15.70 -12.98
N LYS A 449 -1.09 -16.68 -13.40
CA LYS A 449 -0.94 -17.04 -14.81
C LYS A 449 -2.26 -17.53 -15.42
N ALA A 450 -3.01 -18.37 -14.72
CA ALA A 450 -4.31 -18.84 -15.21
C ALA A 450 -5.28 -17.66 -15.42
N PHE A 451 -5.33 -16.72 -14.47
CA PHE A 451 -6.17 -15.53 -14.61
C PHE A 451 -5.74 -14.65 -15.80
N LEU A 452 -4.45 -14.33 -15.91
CA LEU A 452 -3.95 -13.55 -17.03
C LEU A 452 -4.20 -14.25 -18.38
N ASP A 453 -4.06 -15.57 -18.46
CA ASP A 453 -4.34 -16.32 -19.69
C ASP A 453 -5.81 -16.24 -20.08
N LEU A 454 -6.70 -16.35 -19.10
CA LEU A 454 -8.13 -16.35 -19.33
C LEU A 454 -8.67 -14.96 -19.65
N TYR A 455 -8.20 -13.89 -19.02
CA TYR A 455 -8.82 -12.55 -19.12
C TYR A 455 -8.02 -11.51 -19.88
N VAL A 456 -6.70 -11.70 -20.03
CA VAL A 456 -5.84 -10.78 -20.80
C VAL A 456 -5.47 -11.40 -22.14
N ALA A 457 -4.99 -12.65 -22.14
CA ALA A 457 -4.51 -13.31 -23.35
C ALA A 457 -5.59 -14.06 -24.16
N ASP A 458 -6.80 -14.21 -23.59
CA ASP A 458 -7.92 -15.00 -24.16
C ASP A 458 -7.49 -16.38 -24.69
N GLN A 459 -6.67 -17.09 -23.91
CA GLN A 459 -6.10 -18.38 -24.28
C GLN A 459 -6.24 -19.43 -23.18
N LEU A 460 -5.99 -20.71 -23.54
CA LEU A 460 -5.96 -21.78 -22.56
C LEU A 460 -4.76 -21.60 -21.63
N PRO A 461 -4.94 -21.76 -20.30
CA PRO A 461 -3.85 -21.59 -19.36
C PRO A 461 -2.65 -22.49 -19.63
N THR A 462 -1.46 -21.91 -19.65
CA THR A 462 -0.20 -22.64 -19.90
C THR A 462 0.99 -21.96 -19.24
N MET A 463 1.94 -22.77 -18.76
CA MET A 463 3.22 -22.28 -18.23
C MET A 463 4.33 -22.51 -19.26
N PRO A 464 5.01 -21.47 -19.75
CA PRO A 464 6.18 -21.63 -20.60
C PRO A 464 7.29 -22.46 -19.93
N ALA A 465 8.03 -23.24 -20.72
CA ALA A 465 9.13 -24.05 -20.19
C ALA A 465 10.22 -23.21 -19.53
N VAL A 466 10.43 -21.97 -20.00
CA VAL A 466 11.38 -21.01 -19.42
C VAL A 466 11.04 -20.66 -17.97
N MET A 467 9.76 -20.55 -17.60
CA MET A 467 9.38 -20.26 -16.21
C MET A 467 9.80 -21.38 -15.26
N ASN A 468 9.68 -22.64 -15.69
CA ASN A 468 10.15 -23.78 -14.89
C ASN A 468 11.67 -23.80 -14.70
N LEU A 469 12.41 -23.19 -15.63
CA LEU A 469 13.86 -23.05 -15.56
C LEU A 469 14.27 -21.91 -14.60
N LEU A 470 13.60 -20.77 -14.69
CA LEU A 470 13.96 -19.55 -13.94
C LEU A 470 13.41 -19.54 -12.52
N ALA A 471 12.27 -20.18 -12.26
CA ALA A 471 11.60 -20.11 -10.97
C ALA A 471 12.50 -20.48 -9.78
N PRO A 472 13.29 -21.58 -9.78
CA PRO A 472 14.17 -21.88 -8.64
C PRO A 472 15.17 -20.76 -8.32
N VAL A 473 15.67 -20.04 -9.33
CA VAL A 473 16.59 -18.91 -9.15
C VAL A 473 15.85 -17.71 -8.57
N LEU A 474 14.75 -17.30 -9.20
CA LEU A 474 13.94 -16.17 -8.74
C LEU A 474 13.42 -16.37 -7.30
N MET A 475 12.98 -17.60 -6.98
CA MET A 475 12.49 -17.94 -5.64
C MET A 475 13.62 -18.03 -4.61
N GLY A 476 14.80 -18.53 -5.01
CA GLY A 476 15.97 -18.55 -4.16
C GLY A 476 16.43 -17.15 -3.75
N ASP A 477 16.31 -16.18 -4.65
CA ASP A 477 16.69 -14.78 -4.39
C ASP A 477 15.72 -14.04 -3.48
N VAL A 478 14.41 -14.27 -3.66
CA VAL A 478 13.37 -13.59 -2.87
C VAL A 478 13.20 -14.26 -1.50
N PHE A 479 13.13 -15.59 -1.47
CA PHE A 479 12.71 -16.33 -0.27
C PHE A 479 13.86 -17.11 0.40
N GLY A 480 15.02 -17.24 -0.24
CA GLY A 480 16.10 -18.10 0.28
C GLY A 480 15.72 -19.59 0.35
N ALA A 481 14.76 -20.03 -0.49
CA ALA A 481 14.26 -21.40 -0.53
C ALA A 481 14.13 -21.93 -1.96
N GLU A 482 14.37 -23.24 -2.15
CA GLU A 482 14.17 -23.90 -3.43
C GLU A 482 12.70 -24.29 -3.61
N LEU A 483 11.95 -23.42 -4.29
CA LEU A 483 10.53 -23.62 -4.54
C LEU A 483 10.26 -24.00 -6.00
N ALA A 484 9.42 -25.02 -6.20
CA ALA A 484 8.97 -25.42 -7.52
C ALA A 484 7.63 -24.75 -7.88
N LEU A 485 7.41 -24.48 -9.16
CA LEU A 485 6.12 -24.02 -9.65
C LEU A 485 5.07 -25.12 -9.55
N GLU A 486 3.86 -24.71 -9.19
CA GLU A 486 2.69 -25.58 -9.26
C GLU A 486 2.20 -25.70 -10.72
N PRO A 487 1.49 -26.80 -11.07
CA PRO A 487 0.81 -26.88 -12.35
C PRO A 487 -0.21 -25.75 -12.50
N VAL A 488 -0.26 -25.13 -13.68
CA VAL A 488 -1.25 -24.08 -13.97
C VAL A 488 -2.65 -24.71 -14.04
N PRO A 489 -3.61 -24.23 -13.24
CA PRO A 489 -4.95 -24.78 -13.20
C PRO A 489 -5.71 -24.48 -14.51
N TYR A 490 -6.76 -25.27 -14.79
CA TYR A 490 -7.64 -25.13 -15.95
C TYR A 490 -6.98 -25.40 -17.31
N SER A 491 -5.74 -25.89 -17.33
CA SER A 491 -5.03 -26.29 -18.55
C SER A 491 -5.59 -27.57 -19.19
N GLU A 492 -6.43 -28.32 -18.47
CA GLU A 492 -7.03 -29.57 -18.91
C GLU A 492 -8.26 -29.40 -19.82
N TYR A 493 -8.84 -28.21 -19.90
CA TYR A 493 -10.05 -27.92 -20.68
C TYR A 493 -9.75 -27.84 -22.19
N ALA A 494 -10.77 -28.10 -23.02
CA ALA A 494 -10.58 -28.13 -24.47
C ALA A 494 -10.66 -26.74 -25.12
N THR A 495 -11.36 -25.79 -24.50
CA THR A 495 -11.51 -24.41 -24.99
C THR A 495 -11.39 -23.39 -23.87
N VAL A 496 -11.07 -22.14 -24.23
CA VAL A 496 -10.95 -21.02 -23.30
C VAL A 496 -12.28 -20.75 -22.59
N GLU A 497 -13.40 -20.89 -23.28
CA GLU A 497 -14.73 -20.70 -22.70
C GLU A 497 -15.07 -21.77 -21.66
N GLU A 498 -14.66 -23.03 -21.89
CA GLU A 498 -14.81 -24.09 -20.90
C GLU A 498 -13.92 -23.83 -19.67
N ALA A 499 -12.67 -23.41 -19.89
CA ALA A 499 -11.73 -23.06 -18.82
C ALA A 499 -12.23 -21.85 -18.00
N ARG A 500 -12.72 -20.79 -18.66
CA ARG A 500 -13.28 -19.60 -18.02
C ARG A 500 -14.56 -19.93 -17.25
N ALA A 501 -15.46 -20.74 -17.82
CA ALA A 501 -16.66 -21.17 -17.10
C ALA A 501 -16.32 -22.02 -15.86
N ALA A 502 -15.28 -22.86 -15.93
CA ALA A 502 -14.80 -23.60 -14.77
C ALA A 502 -14.15 -22.69 -13.72
N TYR A 503 -13.38 -21.70 -14.17
CA TYR A 503 -12.82 -20.66 -13.32
C TYR A 503 -13.92 -19.86 -12.61
N GLU A 504 -14.93 -19.37 -13.32
CA GLU A 504 -16.03 -18.59 -12.71
C GLU A 504 -16.96 -19.43 -11.83
N ALA A 505 -16.99 -20.76 -12.02
CA ALA A 505 -17.81 -21.66 -11.21
C ALA A 505 -17.17 -22.03 -9.86
N GLU A 506 -15.87 -21.81 -9.71
CA GLU A 506 -15.17 -22.08 -8.47
C GLU A 506 -15.32 -20.90 -7.49
N LYS A 507 -15.34 -21.23 -6.21
CA LYS A 507 -15.43 -20.28 -5.11
C LYS A 507 -14.31 -19.22 -5.20
N PRO A 508 -14.66 -17.92 -5.19
CA PRO A 508 -13.74 -16.86 -5.58
C PRO A 508 -12.69 -16.49 -4.51
N VAL A 509 -12.95 -16.80 -3.23
CA VAL A 509 -12.00 -16.56 -2.14
C VAL A 509 -11.19 -17.83 -1.92
N ARG A 510 -9.86 -17.73 -2.00
CA ARG A 510 -8.90 -18.81 -1.72
C ARG A 510 -8.09 -18.45 -0.47
N LEU A 511 -8.12 -19.30 0.54
CA LEU A 511 -7.34 -19.15 1.77
C LEU A 511 -6.26 -20.24 1.85
N ILE A 512 -5.01 -19.82 1.94
CA ILE A 512 -3.84 -20.68 2.15
C ILE A 512 -3.42 -20.54 3.61
N LEU A 513 -3.52 -21.62 4.38
CA LEU A 513 -3.30 -21.59 5.81
C LEU A 513 -1.93 -22.18 6.18
N GLU A 514 -1.36 -21.66 7.27
CA GLU A 514 -0.09 -22.15 7.83
C GLU A 514 1.08 -22.10 6.83
N SER A 515 1.19 -21.02 6.04
CA SER A 515 2.32 -20.83 5.14
C SER A 515 3.65 -20.91 5.89
N GLY A 516 4.62 -21.68 5.36
CA GLY A 516 5.88 -21.99 6.06
C GLY A 516 5.79 -23.15 7.05
N GLY A 517 4.63 -23.79 7.16
CA GLY A 517 4.37 -24.90 8.07
C GLY A 517 4.93 -26.26 7.64
N ASP A 518 5.60 -26.37 6.48
CA ASP A 518 6.23 -27.60 6.04
C ASP A 518 7.42 -27.97 6.96
N PRO A 519 7.39 -29.11 7.68
CA PRO A 519 8.49 -29.52 8.54
C PRO A 519 9.79 -29.87 7.79
N ASP A 520 9.72 -30.19 6.50
CA ASP A 520 10.90 -30.49 5.68
C ASP A 520 11.57 -29.22 5.15
N GLN A 521 10.80 -28.12 5.02
CA GLN A 521 11.30 -26.78 4.66
C GLN A 521 10.65 -25.67 5.51
N PRO A 522 10.94 -25.58 6.82
CA PRO A 522 10.31 -24.59 7.70
C PRO A 522 10.54 -23.17 7.20
N GLY A 523 9.46 -22.37 7.13
CA GLY A 523 9.55 -20.97 6.70
C GLY A 523 9.41 -20.73 5.19
N ALA A 524 9.58 -21.77 4.37
CA ALA A 524 9.43 -21.63 2.92
C ALA A 524 7.96 -21.32 2.55
N PRO A 525 7.69 -20.32 1.68
CA PRO A 525 6.32 -20.03 1.23
C PRO A 525 5.60 -21.26 0.68
N GLY A 526 4.39 -21.50 1.18
CA GLY A 526 3.59 -22.68 0.85
C GLY A 526 2.74 -23.09 2.04
N GLY A 527 1.41 -23.16 1.85
CA GLY A 527 0.48 -23.57 2.92
C GLY A 527 0.49 -25.08 3.16
N THR A 528 0.12 -25.48 4.38
CA THR A 528 -0.11 -26.90 4.68
C THR A 528 -1.46 -27.38 4.15
N VAL A 529 -2.41 -26.45 4.00
CA VAL A 529 -3.77 -26.68 3.47
C VAL A 529 -4.32 -25.43 2.77
N GLU A 530 -5.30 -25.67 1.91
CA GLU A 530 -6.03 -24.64 1.16
C GLU A 530 -7.54 -24.82 1.32
N PHE A 531 -8.26 -23.70 1.43
CA PHE A 531 -9.72 -23.62 1.47
C PHE A 531 -10.24 -22.64 0.44
N ARG A 532 -11.49 -22.82 -0.01
CA ARG A 532 -12.19 -21.84 -0.85
C ARG A 532 -13.59 -21.49 -0.35
N PHE A 533 -13.94 -20.21 -0.41
CA PHE A 533 -15.18 -19.64 0.11
C PHE A 533 -15.90 -18.77 -0.95
N ASP A 534 -17.21 -18.63 -0.78
CA ASP A 534 -18.05 -17.79 -1.63
C ASP A 534 -17.85 -16.29 -1.36
N GLN A 535 -17.35 -15.94 -0.16
CA GLN A 535 -17.09 -14.58 0.29
C GLN A 535 -16.06 -14.57 1.43
N TRP A 536 -15.53 -13.39 1.74
CA TRP A 536 -14.67 -13.14 2.88
C TRP A 536 -15.27 -12.06 3.80
N PRO A 537 -15.30 -12.28 5.13
CA PRO A 537 -15.05 -13.55 5.83
C PRO A 537 -16.05 -14.66 5.43
N PRO A 538 -15.77 -15.93 5.77
CA PRO A 538 -16.70 -17.04 5.52
C PRO A 538 -18.11 -16.75 6.08
N VAL A 539 -19.16 -17.25 5.40
CA VAL A 539 -20.57 -16.94 5.70
C VAL A 539 -21.03 -17.39 7.10
N ASP A 540 -20.34 -18.35 7.70
CA ASP A 540 -20.67 -18.96 8.97
C ASP A 540 -19.88 -18.37 10.16
N VAL A 541 -19.13 -17.29 9.93
CA VAL A 541 -18.35 -16.64 10.99
C VAL A 541 -19.26 -16.16 12.12
N ALA A 542 -18.95 -16.60 13.33
CA ALA A 542 -19.63 -16.25 14.57
C ALA A 542 -18.67 -15.53 15.52
N ALA A 543 -19.19 -14.51 16.21
CA ALA A 543 -18.47 -13.81 17.26
C ALA A 543 -18.40 -14.66 18.53
N LEU A 544 -17.20 -15.10 18.92
CA LEU A 544 -16.97 -15.91 20.12
C LEU A 544 -16.28 -15.07 21.21
N PRO A 545 -17.00 -14.66 22.28
CA PRO A 545 -16.43 -13.83 23.34
C PRO A 545 -15.67 -14.64 24.39
N PHE A 546 -14.47 -14.17 24.73
CA PHE A 546 -13.66 -14.59 25.87
C PHE A 546 -13.47 -13.40 26.82
N TYR A 547 -14.12 -13.45 27.98
CA TYR A 547 -14.04 -12.42 29.01
C TYR A 547 -12.74 -12.51 29.80
N LEU A 548 -12.18 -11.34 30.09
CA LEU A 548 -11.03 -11.17 30.95
C LEU A 548 -11.45 -11.41 32.41
N GLY A 549 -10.55 -11.98 33.22
CA GLY A 549 -10.80 -12.33 34.61
C GLY A 549 -9.66 -11.94 35.57
N PRO A 550 -9.94 -11.88 36.88
CA PRO A 550 -9.07 -11.27 37.88
C PRO A 550 -7.74 -11.97 38.14
N ASP A 551 -7.63 -13.25 37.75
CA ASP A 551 -6.40 -14.04 37.90
C ASP A 551 -5.63 -14.14 36.56
N GLY A 552 -5.84 -13.19 35.63
CA GLY A 552 -5.23 -13.22 34.29
C GLY A 552 -5.82 -14.32 33.40
N THR A 553 -7.09 -14.67 33.61
CA THR A 553 -7.77 -15.74 32.84
C THR A 553 -8.60 -15.16 31.69
N LEU A 554 -8.71 -15.90 30.59
CA LEU A 554 -9.75 -15.73 29.56
C LEU A 554 -10.79 -16.83 29.67
N THR A 555 -12.08 -16.49 29.74
CA THR A 555 -13.16 -17.49 29.83
C THR A 555 -14.38 -17.09 29.01
N GLU A 556 -15.14 -18.05 28.48
CA GLU A 556 -16.39 -17.77 27.77
C GLU A 556 -17.54 -17.31 28.70
N THR A 557 -17.32 -17.32 30.01
CA THR A 557 -18.34 -16.92 30.99
C THR A 557 -18.14 -15.47 31.40
N GLU A 558 -19.19 -14.66 31.21
CA GLU A 558 -19.19 -13.28 31.67
C GLU A 558 -18.96 -13.16 33.19
N PRO A 559 -18.12 -12.21 33.65
CA PRO A 559 -17.89 -12.01 35.08
C PRO A 559 -19.19 -11.67 35.83
N THR A 560 -19.50 -12.44 36.89
CA THR A 560 -20.69 -12.19 37.72
C THR A 560 -20.37 -11.50 39.05
N ALA A 561 -19.10 -11.34 39.39
CA ALA A 561 -18.67 -10.72 40.64
C ALA A 561 -18.92 -9.20 40.58
N GLY A 562 -19.61 -8.67 41.59
CA GLY A 562 -20.01 -7.26 41.65
C GLY A 562 -18.97 -6.32 42.28
N ASP A 563 -17.85 -6.85 42.79
CA ASP A 563 -16.74 -6.04 43.29
C ASP A 563 -15.91 -5.57 42.08
N GLU A 564 -15.51 -4.29 42.09
CA GLU A 564 -14.63 -3.74 41.07
C GLU A 564 -13.30 -4.51 41.06
N SER A 565 -12.84 -4.87 39.87
CA SER A 565 -11.62 -5.64 39.69
C SER A 565 -11.01 -5.28 38.34
N ALA A 566 -9.70 -5.01 38.35
CA ALA A 566 -8.95 -4.63 37.17
C ALA A 566 -7.47 -5.02 37.28
N THR A 567 -6.82 -5.13 36.13
CA THR A 567 -5.38 -5.35 36.00
C THR A 567 -4.73 -4.07 35.50
N ARG A 568 -3.66 -3.62 36.16
CA ARG A 568 -2.91 -2.41 35.84
C ARG A 568 -1.72 -2.71 34.95
N TYR A 569 -1.45 -1.80 34.02
CA TYR A 569 -0.14 -1.66 33.39
C TYR A 569 0.33 -0.20 33.35
N ASP A 570 1.65 -0.01 33.36
CA ASP A 570 2.31 1.29 33.25
C ASP A 570 2.60 1.58 31.78
N PHE A 571 2.38 2.83 31.36
CA PHE A 571 2.72 3.28 30.01
C PHE A 571 4.24 3.30 29.80
N ASP A 572 4.72 2.70 28.70
CA ASP A 572 6.13 2.70 28.32
C ASP A 572 6.32 3.19 26.88
N ALA A 573 6.61 4.49 26.74
CA ALA A 573 6.88 5.10 25.44
C ALA A 573 8.05 4.47 24.68
N SER A 574 8.97 3.77 25.36
CA SER A 574 10.10 3.12 24.68
C SER A 574 9.68 1.93 23.81
N LEU A 575 8.47 1.39 24.02
CA LEU A 575 7.92 0.34 23.17
C LEU A 575 7.52 0.86 21.79
N ALA A 576 7.17 2.13 21.67
CA ALA A 576 6.69 2.75 20.42
C ALA A 576 7.68 2.63 19.26
N GLU A 577 8.98 2.63 19.57
CA GLU A 577 10.08 2.54 18.60
C GLU A 577 10.44 1.10 18.23
N LYS A 578 9.94 0.10 18.97
CA LYS A 578 10.37 -1.29 18.81
C LYS A 578 9.63 -1.94 17.65
N VAL A 579 10.40 -2.63 16.82
CA VAL A 579 9.93 -3.53 15.77
C VAL A 579 10.51 -4.92 16.00
N THR A 580 9.91 -5.96 15.39
CA THR A 580 10.33 -7.34 15.60
C THR A 580 11.35 -7.84 14.58
N LEU A 581 11.45 -7.25 13.39
CA LEU A 581 12.46 -7.66 12.40
C LEU A 581 13.83 -7.10 12.78
N GLU A 582 14.85 -7.95 12.79
CA GLU A 582 16.22 -7.54 13.03
C GLU A 582 16.85 -6.92 11.77
N GLY A 583 17.52 -5.79 11.93
CA GLY A 583 18.18 -5.07 10.83
C GLY A 583 17.25 -4.18 10.02
N ASP A 584 17.83 -3.45 9.08
CA ASP A 584 17.11 -2.39 8.34
C ASP A 584 16.67 -2.83 6.93
N ASN A 585 17.15 -3.98 6.43
CA ASN A 585 16.89 -4.45 5.06
C ASN A 585 15.45 -5.00 4.90
N THR A 586 14.69 -4.46 3.95
CA THR A 586 13.29 -4.89 3.65
C THR A 586 13.22 -6.34 3.21
N GLY A 587 14.18 -6.77 2.41
CA GLY A 587 14.24 -8.14 1.89
C GLY A 587 14.39 -9.22 2.98
N ASP A 588 14.89 -8.86 4.17
CA ASP A 588 15.12 -9.84 5.24
C ASP A 588 13.81 -10.43 5.78
N ALA A 589 12.69 -9.69 5.67
CA ALA A 589 11.35 -10.18 6.01
C ALA A 589 10.87 -11.31 5.08
N PHE A 590 11.43 -11.42 3.87
CA PHE A 590 10.97 -12.35 2.84
C PHE A 590 11.66 -13.70 2.93
N LEU A 591 12.82 -13.77 3.59
CA LEU A 591 13.56 -15.01 3.81
C LEU A 591 12.66 -16.09 4.42
N ALA A 592 13.01 -17.36 4.20
CA ALA A 592 12.27 -18.47 4.78
C ALA A 592 12.21 -18.35 6.31
N LEU A 593 13.33 -18.04 6.95
CA LEU A 593 13.43 -17.82 8.40
C LEU A 593 14.03 -16.43 8.67
N PRO A 594 13.22 -15.37 8.67
CA PRO A 594 13.68 -14.02 9.01
C PRO A 594 14.21 -13.96 10.45
N GLY A 595 15.17 -13.06 10.70
CA GLY A 595 15.63 -12.75 12.05
C GLY A 595 14.57 -11.96 12.79
N TYR A 596 13.76 -12.61 13.62
CA TYR A 596 12.77 -11.93 14.47
C TYR A 596 13.19 -11.90 15.94
N SER A 597 13.14 -10.71 16.55
CA SER A 597 13.26 -10.48 17.99
C SER A 597 11.90 -10.09 18.57
N TRP A 598 11.08 -11.10 18.88
CA TRP A 598 9.76 -10.92 19.51
C TRP A 598 9.79 -11.23 21.01
N ASP A 599 10.10 -10.21 21.81
CA ASP A 599 10.36 -10.34 23.24
C ASP A 599 9.10 -10.28 24.12
N GLN A 600 9.17 -10.93 25.30
CA GLN A 600 8.11 -10.83 26.30
C GLN A 600 7.99 -9.39 26.78
N GLU A 601 6.77 -8.95 27.02
CA GLU A 601 6.47 -7.65 27.62
C GLU A 601 7.21 -7.52 28.98
N PRO A 602 7.84 -6.38 29.27
CA PRO A 602 8.44 -6.13 30.58
C PRO A 602 7.44 -6.26 31.75
N ASP A 603 7.93 -6.63 32.94
CA ASP A 603 7.12 -6.68 34.16
C ASP A 603 6.40 -5.35 34.41
N GLY A 604 5.08 -5.39 34.58
CA GLY A 604 4.24 -4.21 34.84
C GLY A 604 3.85 -3.39 33.60
N SER A 605 4.42 -3.67 32.42
CA SER A 605 4.11 -2.94 31.17
C SER A 605 2.90 -3.46 30.39
N ALA A 606 2.30 -4.57 30.82
CA ALA A 606 1.15 -5.17 30.15
C ALA A 606 0.12 -5.76 31.13
N ALA A 607 -1.12 -5.89 30.66
CA ALA A 607 -2.16 -6.71 31.26
C ALA A 607 -2.39 -7.94 30.37
N VAL A 608 -2.07 -9.13 30.88
CA VAL A 608 -2.02 -10.38 30.10
C VAL A 608 -3.08 -11.36 30.56
N PHE A 609 -3.82 -11.94 29.64
CA PHE A 609 -4.90 -12.88 29.93
C PHE A 609 -4.75 -14.14 29.09
N VAL A 610 -4.90 -15.31 29.71
CA VAL A 610 -4.69 -16.62 29.08
C VAL A 610 -5.88 -17.54 29.34
N SER A 611 -6.36 -18.23 28.31
CA SER A 611 -7.44 -19.20 28.46
C SER A 611 -6.95 -20.49 29.14
N PRO A 612 -7.87 -21.29 29.71
CA PRO A 612 -7.60 -22.72 29.91
C PRO A 612 -7.21 -23.38 28.57
N PRO A 613 -6.51 -24.54 28.61
CA PRO A 613 -6.31 -25.35 27.42
C PRO A 613 -7.65 -25.65 26.74
N LEU A 614 -7.75 -25.38 25.45
CA LEU A 614 -8.96 -25.60 24.67
C LEU A 614 -9.33 -27.10 24.70
N GLU A 615 -10.62 -27.38 24.89
CA GLU A 615 -11.11 -28.76 24.93
C GLU A 615 -11.25 -29.38 23.54
N GLU A 616 -11.39 -28.54 22.52
CA GLU A 616 -11.57 -28.85 21.10
C GLU A 616 -10.75 -27.88 20.24
N ASP A 617 -10.58 -28.18 18.96
CA ASP A 617 -9.92 -27.28 18.03
C ASP A 617 -10.82 -26.05 17.78
N LEU A 618 -10.21 -24.88 17.61
CA LEU A 618 -10.88 -23.62 17.30
C LEU A 618 -10.28 -23.00 16.04
N THR A 619 -11.13 -22.81 15.03
CA THR A 619 -10.77 -22.25 13.73
C THR A 619 -11.27 -20.83 13.59
N LEU A 620 -10.37 -19.94 13.18
CA LEU A 620 -10.59 -18.49 13.17
C LEU A 620 -10.36 -17.94 11.76
N ALA A 621 -11.25 -17.09 11.27
CA ALA A 621 -11.09 -16.38 9.99
C ALA A 621 -11.91 -15.07 9.95
N GLY A 622 -11.22 -13.94 9.88
CA GLY A 622 -11.83 -12.60 9.82
C GLY A 622 -11.14 -11.59 10.75
N PRO A 623 -11.69 -10.38 10.90
CA PRO A 623 -11.26 -9.44 11.95
C PRO A 623 -11.67 -9.94 13.33
N ALA A 624 -10.98 -9.49 14.37
CA ALA A 624 -11.35 -9.68 15.77
C ALA A 624 -11.38 -8.34 16.50
N SER A 625 -11.97 -8.31 17.69
CA SER A 625 -11.92 -7.11 18.55
C SER A 625 -11.51 -7.44 19.98
N ALA A 626 -10.74 -6.55 20.59
CA ALA A 626 -10.59 -6.48 22.04
C ALA A 626 -11.50 -5.36 22.55
N ASP A 627 -12.64 -5.74 23.13
CA ASP A 627 -13.61 -4.81 23.72
C ASP A 627 -13.23 -4.56 25.18
N LEU A 628 -12.53 -3.46 25.44
CA LEU A 628 -11.86 -3.20 26.72
C LEU A 628 -12.57 -2.09 27.50
N TRP A 629 -12.74 -2.28 28.81
CA TRP A 629 -13.04 -1.22 29.76
C TRP A 629 -11.73 -0.67 30.32
N ILE A 630 -11.33 0.50 29.85
CA ILE A 630 -10.07 1.15 30.22
C ILE A 630 -10.34 2.30 31.17
N ARG A 631 -9.62 2.33 32.29
CA ARG A 631 -9.51 3.49 33.16
C ARG A 631 -8.12 4.09 33.02
N SER A 632 -8.03 5.30 32.46
CA SER A 632 -6.78 6.04 32.27
C SER A 632 -6.50 7.02 33.41
N SER A 633 -5.24 7.21 33.76
CA SER A 633 -4.81 8.30 34.65
C SER A 633 -4.66 9.67 33.94
N THR A 634 -4.81 9.71 32.61
CA THR A 634 -4.70 10.90 31.76
C THR A 634 -5.92 11.02 30.83
N GLU A 635 -6.00 12.11 30.06
CA GLU A 635 -7.08 12.34 29.09
C GLU A 635 -6.89 11.58 27.76
N GLU A 636 -5.86 10.73 27.68
CA GLU A 636 -5.55 9.88 26.53
C GLU A 636 -5.21 8.46 27.01
N ALA A 637 -5.34 7.48 26.14
CA ALA A 637 -4.83 6.14 26.32
C ALA A 637 -4.48 5.54 24.96
N ASP A 638 -3.20 5.55 24.59
CA ASP A 638 -2.73 4.77 23.46
C ASP A 638 -2.62 3.29 23.86
N ILE A 639 -3.40 2.43 23.20
CA ILE A 639 -3.62 1.05 23.57
C ILE A 639 -3.17 0.14 22.43
N GLY A 640 -2.27 -0.79 22.73
CA GLY A 640 -1.87 -1.89 21.87
C GLY A 640 -2.46 -3.20 22.38
N VAL A 641 -2.79 -4.12 21.46
CA VAL A 641 -3.22 -5.48 21.80
C VAL A 641 -2.49 -6.50 20.93
N THR A 642 -2.10 -7.62 21.55
CA THR A 642 -1.46 -8.74 20.85
C THR A 642 -2.18 -10.05 21.16
N LEU A 643 -2.56 -10.75 20.10
CA LEU A 643 -3.16 -12.08 20.12
C LEU A 643 -2.08 -13.12 19.79
N SER A 644 -1.89 -14.11 20.67
CA SER A 644 -0.97 -15.21 20.48
C SER A 644 -1.53 -16.56 20.90
N GLU A 645 -0.96 -17.62 20.36
CA GLU A 645 -1.24 -19.01 20.74
C GLU A 645 -0.17 -19.51 21.71
N VAL A 646 -0.58 -20.10 22.84
CA VAL A 646 0.31 -20.86 23.72
C VAL A 646 0.06 -22.35 23.54
N ARG A 647 1.05 -23.07 23.02
CA ARG A 647 0.96 -24.48 22.65
C ARG A 647 1.29 -25.42 23.83
N PRO A 648 0.81 -26.68 23.80
CA PRO A 648 1.14 -27.70 24.80
C PRO A 648 2.63 -28.05 24.90
N ASP A 649 3.41 -27.78 23.85
CA ASP A 649 4.86 -28.01 23.81
C ASP A 649 5.69 -26.89 24.47
N GLY A 650 5.02 -25.88 25.03
CA GLY A 650 5.66 -24.76 25.71
C GLY A 650 6.06 -23.62 24.77
N LYS A 651 5.63 -23.62 23.51
CA LYS A 651 5.85 -22.51 22.58
C LYS A 651 4.73 -21.47 22.65
N GLU A 652 5.08 -20.22 22.38
CA GLU A 652 4.14 -19.13 22.10
C GLU A 652 4.34 -18.66 20.66
N THR A 653 3.26 -18.49 19.90
CA THR A 653 3.30 -18.05 18.49
C THR A 653 2.40 -16.83 18.29
N TYR A 654 2.94 -15.78 17.68
CA TYR A 654 2.19 -14.58 17.30
C TYR A 654 1.10 -14.92 16.29
N ILE A 655 -0.11 -14.35 16.46
CA ILE A 655 -1.21 -14.48 15.49
C ILE A 655 -1.43 -13.15 14.80
N GLN A 656 -1.78 -12.12 15.58
CA GLN A 656 -2.17 -10.82 15.06
C GLN A 656 -2.14 -9.75 16.16
N SER A 657 -2.08 -8.47 15.79
CA SER A 657 -2.16 -7.35 16.74
C SER A 657 -3.03 -6.21 16.23
N GLY A 658 -3.34 -5.30 17.15
CA GLY A 658 -4.19 -4.13 16.94
C GLY A 658 -3.72 -2.94 17.77
N VAL A 659 -4.09 -1.74 17.36
CA VAL A 659 -3.78 -0.51 18.09
C VAL A 659 -4.98 0.44 18.07
N LEU A 660 -5.09 1.29 19.10
CA LEU A 660 -6.13 2.31 19.22
C LEU A 660 -5.61 3.49 20.04
N ARG A 661 -5.82 4.70 19.51
CA ARG A 661 -5.78 5.95 20.27
C ARG A 661 -7.11 6.10 21.00
N GLY A 662 -7.08 6.12 22.33
CA GLY A 662 -8.29 6.10 23.18
C GLY A 662 -9.23 7.28 22.93
N THR A 663 -8.71 8.43 22.51
CA THR A 663 -9.53 9.56 22.08
C THR A 663 -10.32 9.32 20.79
N MET A 664 -9.88 8.37 19.95
CA MET A 664 -10.54 7.94 18.70
C MET A 664 -11.44 6.70 18.88
N ARG A 665 -11.79 6.33 20.11
CA ARG A 665 -12.54 5.09 20.44
C ARG A 665 -13.94 4.97 19.82
N LYS A 666 -14.49 6.01 19.20
CA LYS A 666 -15.86 6.01 18.69
C LYS A 666 -16.00 4.98 17.56
N ALA A 667 -16.82 3.96 17.79
CA ALA A 667 -17.18 3.00 16.75
C ALA A 667 -17.94 3.68 15.60
N GLY A 668 -17.62 3.29 14.37
CA GLY A 668 -18.26 3.86 13.19
C GLY A 668 -19.57 3.19 12.81
N PRO A 669 -20.22 3.67 11.74
CA PRO A 669 -21.52 3.18 11.29
C PRO A 669 -21.49 1.72 10.79
N GLU A 670 -20.32 1.23 10.37
CA GLU A 670 -20.11 -0.13 9.86
C GLU A 670 -19.68 -1.12 10.96
N ALA A 671 -19.67 -0.68 12.22
CA ALA A 671 -19.23 -1.50 13.34
C ALA A 671 -20.08 -2.78 13.47
N THR A 672 -19.38 -3.90 13.65
CA THR A 672 -19.93 -5.22 13.98
C THR A 672 -19.42 -5.67 15.35
N GLU A 673 -19.82 -6.87 15.79
CA GLU A 673 -19.25 -7.50 17.00
C GLU A 673 -17.75 -7.81 16.86
N LEU A 674 -17.26 -8.03 15.63
CA LEU A 674 -15.88 -8.39 15.34
C LEU A 674 -15.01 -7.22 14.87
N TRP A 675 -15.63 -6.13 14.44
CA TRP A 675 -14.93 -5.00 13.85
C TRP A 675 -15.52 -3.67 14.34
N PRO A 676 -14.76 -2.83 15.07
CA PRO A 676 -15.27 -1.56 15.58
C PRO A 676 -15.40 -0.45 14.52
N ALA A 677 -14.71 -0.58 13.38
CA ALA A 677 -14.77 0.34 12.24
C ALA A 677 -14.68 1.83 12.65
N GLN A 678 -13.63 2.22 13.38
CA GLN A 678 -13.47 3.59 13.87
C GLN A 678 -13.51 4.61 12.73
N THR A 679 -14.08 5.78 13.00
CA THR A 679 -14.21 6.85 12.00
C THR A 679 -12.97 7.73 11.90
N ASP A 680 -12.21 7.85 13.00
CA ASP A 680 -11.03 8.72 13.13
C ASP A 680 -11.27 10.20 12.76
N TYR A 681 -12.53 10.65 12.75
CA TYR A 681 -12.88 12.05 12.45
C TYR A 681 -12.64 12.96 13.66
N ALA A 682 -12.22 14.20 13.41
CA ALA A 682 -11.97 15.18 14.48
C ALA A 682 -13.22 15.50 15.33
N GLU A 683 -14.42 15.44 14.74
CA GLU A 683 -15.68 15.64 15.47
C GLU A 683 -16.07 14.47 16.38
N ASP A 684 -15.44 13.31 16.18
CA ASP A 684 -15.68 12.09 16.93
C ASP A 684 -14.66 11.87 18.06
N ALA A 685 -13.61 12.70 18.08
CA ALA A 685 -12.59 12.72 19.12
C ALA A 685 -13.18 13.12 20.48
N GLU A 686 -12.98 12.27 21.49
CA GLU A 686 -13.42 12.55 22.86
C GLU A 686 -12.31 12.22 23.86
N PRO A 687 -11.90 13.15 24.76
CA PRO A 687 -10.97 12.84 25.84
C PRO A 687 -11.35 11.59 26.64
N MET A 688 -10.36 10.84 27.12
CA MET A 688 -10.58 9.77 28.10
C MET A 688 -10.99 10.39 29.44
N PRO A 689 -12.11 9.98 30.06
CA PRO A 689 -12.46 10.40 31.41
C PRO A 689 -11.43 9.92 32.44
N VAL A 690 -10.65 10.85 33.00
CA VAL A 690 -9.58 10.54 33.96
C VAL A 690 -10.13 9.80 35.18
N GLY A 691 -9.62 8.60 35.43
CA GLY A 691 -9.96 7.80 36.61
C GLY A 691 -11.32 7.10 36.52
N GLU A 692 -11.99 7.12 35.36
CA GLU A 692 -13.25 6.41 35.14
C GLU A 692 -13.08 5.33 34.06
N PHE A 693 -13.80 4.20 34.22
CA PHE A 693 -13.80 3.15 33.19
C PHE A 693 -14.62 3.58 31.98
N THR A 694 -14.02 3.51 30.81
CA THR A 694 -14.62 3.82 29.52
C THR A 694 -14.39 2.68 28.55
N GLU A 695 -15.40 2.33 27.76
CA GLU A 695 -15.28 1.29 26.74
C GLU A 695 -14.43 1.79 25.56
N ALA A 696 -13.42 1.01 25.17
CA ALA A 696 -12.54 1.22 24.04
C ALA A 696 -12.38 -0.11 23.30
N ARG A 697 -12.90 -0.19 22.07
CA ARG A 697 -12.83 -1.41 21.24
C ARG A 697 -11.64 -1.31 20.29
N VAL A 698 -10.65 -2.16 20.48
CA VAL A 698 -9.45 -2.20 19.63
C VAL A 698 -9.67 -3.23 18.52
N GLU A 699 -9.51 -2.85 17.25
CA GLU A 699 -9.52 -3.80 16.14
C GLU A 699 -8.24 -4.64 16.19
N ILE A 700 -8.37 -5.95 16.20
CA ILE A 700 -7.31 -6.87 15.83
C ILE A 700 -7.52 -7.15 14.34
N PHE A 701 -6.53 -6.80 13.50
CA PHE A 701 -6.67 -6.83 12.04
C PHE A 701 -7.10 -8.21 11.52
N PRO A 702 -7.65 -8.32 10.31
CA PRO A 702 -8.04 -9.61 9.74
C PRO A 702 -6.91 -10.66 9.80
N PHE A 703 -7.27 -11.89 10.15
CA PHE A 703 -6.37 -13.04 10.15
C PHE A 703 -7.13 -14.35 9.90
N ALA A 704 -6.40 -15.43 9.65
CA ALA A 704 -6.90 -16.80 9.78
C ALA A 704 -5.90 -17.65 10.58
N HIS A 705 -6.40 -18.50 11.48
CA HIS A 705 -5.54 -19.36 12.32
C HIS A 705 -6.29 -20.58 12.85
N VAL A 706 -5.57 -21.68 13.11
CA VAL A 706 -6.10 -22.86 13.80
C VAL A 706 -5.46 -22.98 15.17
N LEU A 707 -6.26 -22.84 16.22
CA LEU A 707 -5.88 -23.16 17.58
C LEU A 707 -6.27 -24.61 17.87
N ARG A 708 -5.29 -25.51 17.85
CA ARG A 708 -5.55 -26.94 18.10
C ARG A 708 -5.87 -27.19 19.57
N LYS A 709 -6.61 -28.26 19.85
CA LYS A 709 -6.96 -28.75 21.17
C LYS A 709 -5.73 -28.79 22.08
N GLY A 710 -5.90 -28.26 23.28
CA GLY A 710 -4.83 -28.15 24.28
C GLY A 710 -4.01 -26.86 24.17
N SER A 711 -4.06 -26.15 23.03
CA SER A 711 -3.57 -24.78 22.96
C SER A 711 -4.36 -23.86 23.87
N ARG A 712 -3.77 -22.71 24.20
CA ARG A 712 -4.41 -21.64 24.95
C ARG A 712 -4.37 -20.36 24.12
N ILE A 713 -5.44 -19.58 24.23
CA ILE A 713 -5.50 -18.22 23.69
C ILE A 713 -4.81 -17.31 24.68
N ARG A 714 -3.92 -16.43 24.21
CA ARG A 714 -3.33 -15.36 25.00
C ARG A 714 -3.65 -14.00 24.38
N LEU A 715 -4.13 -13.09 25.21
CA LEU A 715 -4.28 -11.67 24.90
C LEU A 715 -3.33 -10.87 25.79
N SER A 716 -2.58 -9.96 25.19
CA SER A 716 -1.83 -8.92 25.89
C SER A 716 -2.42 -7.56 25.57
N VAL A 717 -2.56 -6.69 26.59
CA VAL A 717 -2.93 -5.27 26.45
C VAL A 717 -1.77 -4.44 27.00
N HIS A 718 -1.22 -3.55 26.19
CA HIS A 718 0.04 -2.85 26.49
C HIS A 718 0.13 -1.50 25.75
N THR A 719 1.24 -0.78 25.89
CA THR A 719 1.55 0.38 25.05
C THR A 719 1.88 -0.06 23.61
N PRO A 720 1.36 0.60 22.55
CA PRO A 720 1.64 0.21 21.16
C PRO A 720 3.13 0.10 20.81
N GLY A 721 3.50 -0.96 20.10
CA GLY A 721 4.85 -1.21 19.57
C GLY A 721 5.47 -2.53 20.07
N GLY A 722 6.43 -3.07 19.32
CA GLY A 722 7.12 -4.33 19.65
C GLY A 722 6.49 -5.62 19.12
N ASP A 723 5.38 -5.57 18.38
CA ASP A 723 4.67 -6.76 17.87
C ASP A 723 4.74 -6.94 16.35
N ARG A 724 5.14 -5.90 15.63
CA ARG A 724 5.14 -5.86 14.17
C ARG A 724 6.56 -5.80 13.64
N ALA A 725 6.77 -6.42 12.49
CA ALA A 725 8.09 -6.53 11.86
C ALA A 725 8.68 -5.16 11.49
N ARG A 726 7.87 -4.19 11.04
CA ARG A 726 8.35 -2.84 10.67
C ARG A 726 7.52 -1.68 11.23
N TRP A 727 6.38 -1.94 11.84
CA TRP A 727 5.51 -0.86 12.30
C TRP A 727 5.91 -0.39 13.69
N SER A 728 6.21 0.90 13.78
CA SER A 728 6.50 1.66 15.00
C SER A 728 5.64 2.92 14.97
N TYR A 729 5.32 3.49 16.14
CA TYR A 729 4.21 4.44 16.28
C TYR A 729 4.63 5.79 16.85
N ILE A 730 3.94 6.86 16.42
CA ILE A 730 3.97 8.15 17.11
C ILE A 730 2.86 8.14 18.17
N LEU A 731 3.26 8.05 19.43
CA LEU A 731 2.33 8.10 20.57
C LEU A 731 1.94 9.55 20.91
N SER A 732 0.76 9.71 21.49
CA SER A 732 0.28 11.00 21.99
C SER A 732 1.12 11.50 23.17
N GLU A 733 1.35 12.81 23.22
CA GLU A 733 2.08 13.46 24.31
C GLU A 733 1.32 13.38 25.66
N GLY A 734 2.04 13.61 26.77
CA GLY A 734 1.41 13.75 28.09
C GLY A 734 1.05 12.44 28.80
N GLN A 735 1.49 11.31 28.28
CA GLN A 735 1.28 9.97 28.87
C GLN A 735 2.48 9.49 29.71
N ASP A 736 3.55 10.28 29.85
CA ASP A 736 4.71 9.92 30.67
C ASP A 736 4.33 9.65 32.12
N GLY A 737 4.57 8.42 32.59
CA GLY A 737 4.17 7.98 33.93
C GLY A 737 2.67 7.74 34.10
N ALA A 738 1.91 7.67 33.00
CA ALA A 738 0.51 7.26 33.02
C ALA A 738 0.38 5.77 33.38
N THR A 739 -0.76 5.44 33.97
CA THR A 739 -1.15 4.07 34.30
C THR A 739 -2.53 3.81 33.73
N PHE A 740 -2.75 2.61 33.22
CA PHE A 740 -4.03 2.18 32.71
C PHE A 740 -4.50 0.93 33.43
N ASP A 741 -5.78 0.90 33.79
CA ASP A 741 -6.41 -0.27 34.38
C ASP A 741 -7.39 -0.90 33.38
N VAL A 742 -7.26 -2.20 33.14
CA VAL A 742 -8.17 -3.02 32.31
C VAL A 742 -9.19 -3.69 33.22
N GLY A 743 -10.45 -3.25 33.15
CA GLY A 743 -11.55 -3.76 33.97
C GLY A 743 -11.97 -5.17 33.59
N HIS A 744 -12.32 -5.99 34.57
CA HIS A 744 -12.80 -7.36 34.37
C HIS A 744 -13.80 -7.78 35.46
N SER A 745 -14.71 -6.87 35.80
CA SER A 745 -15.79 -7.10 36.77
C SER A 745 -17.15 -7.23 36.06
N ALA A 746 -18.22 -7.54 36.79
CA ALA A 746 -19.57 -7.54 36.23
C ALA A 746 -20.01 -6.14 35.72
N ALA A 747 -19.41 -5.07 36.23
CA ALA A 747 -19.68 -3.70 35.78
C ALA A 747 -18.79 -3.27 34.60
N THR A 748 -17.66 -3.96 34.40
CA THR A 748 -16.64 -3.67 33.39
C THR A 748 -16.18 -4.96 32.71
N PRO A 749 -17.06 -5.66 31.98
CA PRO A 749 -16.79 -6.98 31.46
C PRO A 749 -15.96 -6.92 30.15
N SER A 750 -14.68 -6.57 30.25
CA SER A 750 -13.78 -6.58 29.08
C SER A 750 -13.70 -7.98 28.47
N LYS A 751 -13.60 -8.06 27.14
CA LYS A 751 -13.59 -9.32 26.40
C LYS A 751 -12.76 -9.23 25.12
N LEU A 752 -12.20 -10.36 24.73
CA LEU A 752 -11.71 -10.66 23.38
C LEU A 752 -12.86 -11.27 22.58
N VAL A 753 -13.10 -10.83 21.35
CA VAL A 753 -14.13 -11.39 20.46
C VAL A 753 -13.44 -11.98 19.23
N LEU A 754 -13.50 -13.30 19.08
CA LEU A 754 -12.82 -14.03 18.02
C LEU A 754 -13.77 -14.45 16.88
N PRO A 755 -13.32 -14.44 15.61
CA PRO A 755 -14.13 -14.79 14.44
C PRO A 755 -14.14 -16.31 14.20
N MET A 756 -14.93 -17.05 14.96
CA MET A 756 -15.01 -18.51 14.85
C MET A 756 -15.75 -18.94 13.58
N THR A 757 -15.24 -19.92 12.85
CA THR A 757 -15.89 -20.51 11.67
C THR A 757 -15.76 -22.03 11.69
N GLU A 758 -16.76 -22.76 11.20
CA GLU A 758 -16.72 -24.20 10.98
C GLU A 758 -16.28 -24.56 9.54
N SER A 759 -16.14 -23.57 8.65
CA SER A 759 -15.78 -23.76 7.24
C SER A 759 -14.31 -24.18 7.00
N ILE A 760 -13.47 -24.18 8.05
CA ILE A 760 -12.07 -24.63 8.00
C ILE A 760 -11.99 -25.99 8.68
N GLU A 761 -11.78 -27.06 7.92
CA GLU A 761 -11.73 -28.43 8.43
C GLU A 761 -10.66 -29.27 7.71
N GLY A 762 -10.19 -30.36 8.32
CA GLY A 762 -9.23 -31.27 7.65
C GLY A 762 -7.78 -30.77 7.56
N TYR A 763 -7.39 -29.81 8.41
CA TYR A 763 -6.01 -29.39 8.61
C TYR A 763 -5.16 -30.45 9.36
N PRO A 764 -3.82 -30.38 9.29
CA PRO A 764 -2.95 -31.33 9.97
C PRO A 764 -3.14 -31.27 11.48
N ALA A 765 -3.23 -32.44 12.13
CA ALA A 765 -3.35 -32.53 13.58
C ALA A 765 -2.04 -32.14 14.31
N GLU A 766 -0.90 -32.26 13.63
CA GLU A 766 0.38 -31.81 14.14
C GLU A 766 0.48 -30.29 14.03
N TYR A 767 1.16 -29.69 15.00
CA TYR A 767 1.41 -28.26 14.96
C TYR A 767 2.55 -27.92 13.98
N PRO A 768 2.50 -26.77 13.31
CA PRO A 768 3.59 -26.28 12.47
C PRO A 768 4.92 -26.12 13.24
N PRO A 769 6.08 -26.13 12.55
CA PRO A 769 7.36 -25.80 13.15
C PRO A 769 7.38 -24.42 13.81
N CYS A 770 8.20 -24.26 14.84
CA CYS A 770 8.44 -22.99 15.53
C CYS A 770 9.96 -22.81 15.75
N PRO A 771 10.63 -21.91 15.03
CA PRO A 771 10.09 -21.03 13.97
C PRO A 771 9.67 -21.81 12.70
N GLY A 772 8.76 -21.25 11.92
CA GLY A 772 8.31 -21.85 10.66
C GLY A 772 7.18 -21.08 9.99
N LEU A 773 6.14 -20.67 10.73
CA LEU A 773 5.04 -19.91 10.14
C LEU A 773 5.49 -18.51 9.68
N ARG A 774 5.16 -18.15 8.43
CA ARG A 774 5.57 -16.88 7.82
C ARG A 774 4.85 -15.70 8.47
N GLY A 775 5.62 -14.65 8.79
CA GLY A 775 5.11 -13.46 9.49
C GLY A 775 4.64 -13.70 10.93
N GLN A 776 4.75 -14.93 11.45
CA GLN A 776 4.28 -15.32 12.78
C GLN A 776 5.45 -15.78 13.65
N PRO A 777 6.24 -14.84 14.21
CA PRO A 777 7.35 -15.19 15.09
C PRO A 777 6.87 -16.00 16.29
N CYS A 778 7.76 -16.83 16.82
CA CYS A 778 7.46 -17.68 17.96
C CYS A 778 8.62 -17.71 18.95
N ARG A 779 8.31 -18.06 20.20
CA ARG A 779 9.26 -18.08 21.31
C ARG A 779 8.95 -19.20 22.31
N GLU A 780 9.82 -19.38 23.29
CA GLU A 780 9.47 -20.13 24.51
C GLU A 780 8.43 -19.34 25.30
N TYR A 781 7.36 -20.02 25.72
CA TYR A 781 6.32 -19.42 26.54
C TYR A 781 6.84 -19.15 27.95
N VAL A 782 6.59 -17.94 28.43
CA VAL A 782 6.87 -17.51 29.81
C VAL A 782 5.56 -17.02 30.42
N GLU A 783 5.24 -17.47 31.63
CA GLU A 783 4.08 -16.97 32.37
C GLU A 783 4.31 -15.51 32.76
N TYR A 784 3.29 -14.68 32.52
CA TYR A 784 3.31 -13.26 32.89
C TYR A 784 2.57 -13.04 34.22
N SER A 785 3.17 -12.27 35.12
CA SER A 785 2.55 -11.94 36.40
C SER A 785 1.89 -10.56 36.31
N ASN A 786 0.56 -10.55 36.21
CA ASN A 786 -0.22 -9.32 36.22
C ASN A 786 -0.08 -8.53 37.53
N THR A 787 -0.22 -7.21 37.41
CA THR A 787 -0.30 -6.29 38.55
C THR A 787 -1.78 -5.97 38.82
N PRO A 788 -2.36 -6.36 39.97
CA PRO A 788 -3.72 -5.96 40.32
C PRO A 788 -3.84 -4.44 40.47
N ALA A 789 -4.93 -3.86 39.97
CA ALA A 789 -5.25 -2.45 40.24
C ALA A 789 -5.59 -2.23 41.73
N PRO A 790 -5.23 -1.07 42.31
CA PRO A 790 -5.40 -0.75 43.73
C PRO A 790 -6.84 -0.47 44.17
#